data_AF-A0A7Z2S9G1-F1
#
_entry.id   AF-A0A7Z2S9G1-F1
#
_cell.length_a   1.000
_cell.length_b   1.000
_cell.length_c   1.000
_cell.angle_alpha   90.00
_cell.angle_beta   90.00
_cell.angle_gamma   90.00
#
_symmetry.space_group_name_H-M   'P 1'
#
loop_
_entity.id
_entity.type
_entity.pdbx_description
1 polymer ?
#
loop_
_entity_poly.entity_id
_entity_poly.type
_entity_poly.pdbx_seq_one_letter_code
_entity_poly.pdbx_strand_id
1 'polypeptide(L)'
;MTVRTLVDASPRDPATGALTPVFLGGGGRSPLHHNGRHYRAGILAVPVLAASIQWDDRGWTGGSIPTSGSIIFAPADRQLLDALGRLFWRGADLVISVGPDAGPFVRYLTGTCASARVAGPRLIIEAADLSSGIDRPLVTARFAGSGGLEGVAEAAGRPKRRSWGRVFNVEGRLLDKANSIYEFGDPARPLQDITVVRDKGRDGARAVLPWQGSAAATFAALQAASAPAGGALVAPSIACAKWFTVPVGPVTADLLGEVGSGYVERPAAIAERVLQAVGGPAISAAVRDAADLARPYAVGLHVGSETETAAQVIDRLLLGVSMLWTLDAAGAVRISPITLAAPSEAVRSVDVTRDRQMLPSRVRRVGYRRNERPHSDGEIALVLTEGAQAITAQLTRPAATVTAGTNGEVDLDDLPALGGRFEVQLGGVAVSPAPTFSVVADAGLDAVIDAAGNYRARAADLDTGTARFRALWNGLSFDREYSLSRVRQGQPGISPPLITVSGTHAEFRYDGAGAAKPQTTRLTARRQNTALQTIWRVLRADTGEPVSFFQTAADMAANGWVDSAPSDDEVVLGHVRFGWLSDAYGAGGGLVYEAWLNGTSIVDRWSLARALDGADGLDGANAYNVTLDGLARNGGTFSYTGTGDGNAISVEVAAQGRASAVVGPVLGTFGIGLRDPGSGTIYELIRSPAAFWGNGTTIWRHWSGVVAVSTGVATAPGLLLEVAHVGTEMRGYINGADIGTPIATGIPADRAHQLWVRAAGAAGQRLDSVSFSRSGAPGAAGQDGRSITPAATTITLSADYLGTIKPGQLPRAIQFACFAGGADVTGQTSWAVESVSADGSAASISAGGLLTVSALASTSSLIVVRAIYQGTVLRARVGALSCLIPRRQRPRPTCRSPCRLLAMSRHSRPARTRLSPCRRAPADRSVLIWARAILWVVTHRSRRH
;
A
#
# COMPACT_ATOMS: atom_id res chain seq x y z
N MET A 1 23.57 4.40 52.14
CA MET A 1 24.71 3.49 52.15
C MET A 1 25.60 3.81 50.96
N THR A 2 26.92 3.65 51.09
CA THR A 2 27.84 3.73 49.95
C THR A 2 27.77 2.42 49.16
N VAL A 3 27.79 2.49 47.83
CA VAL A 3 27.84 1.32 46.94
C VAL A 3 29.28 1.10 46.51
N ARG A 4 29.82 -0.08 46.77
CA ARG A 4 31.11 -0.51 46.25
C ARG A 4 30.96 -1.22 44.92
N THR A 5 32.00 -1.11 44.10
CA THR A 5 32.16 -1.85 42.84
C THR A 5 33.38 -2.75 42.95
N LEU A 6 33.26 -4.00 42.52
CA LEU A 6 34.34 -4.96 42.37
C LEU A 6 34.41 -5.40 40.90
N VAL A 7 35.62 -5.54 40.38
CA VAL A 7 35.89 -6.04 39.02
C VAL A 7 36.94 -7.13 39.13
N ASP A 8 36.54 -8.36 38.82
CA ASP A 8 37.46 -9.42 38.42
C ASP A 8 37.75 -9.26 36.92
N ALA A 9 39.01 -9.37 36.52
CA ALA A 9 39.42 -9.33 35.12
C ALA A 9 40.54 -10.33 34.81
N SER A 10 40.55 -10.87 33.58
CA SER A 10 41.56 -11.84 33.11
C SER A 10 42.32 -11.36 31.85
N PRO A 11 42.99 -10.19 31.86
CA PRO A 11 43.82 -9.74 30.74
C PRO A 11 45.03 -10.66 30.50
N ARG A 12 45.55 -10.67 29.27
CA ARG A 12 46.71 -11.48 28.91
C ARG A 12 48.02 -10.73 29.17
N ASP A 13 49.03 -11.40 29.69
CA ASP A 13 50.40 -10.90 29.59
C ASP A 13 50.87 -11.03 28.11
N PRO A 14 51.30 -9.95 27.45
CA PRO A 14 51.80 -10.04 26.06
C PRO A 14 53.14 -10.76 25.92
N ALA A 15 53.91 -10.96 27.01
CA ALA A 15 55.19 -11.68 26.94
C ALA A 15 55.01 -13.21 26.95
N THR A 16 54.06 -13.74 27.73
CA THR A 16 53.80 -15.18 27.86
C THR A 16 52.50 -15.66 27.20
N GLY A 17 51.56 -14.75 26.90
CA GLY A 17 50.21 -15.06 26.41
C GLY A 17 49.23 -15.56 27.50
N ALA A 18 49.71 -15.77 28.73
CA ALA A 18 48.96 -16.31 29.86
C ALA A 18 47.92 -15.30 30.38
N LEU A 19 46.82 -15.83 30.93
CA LEU A 19 45.79 -15.03 31.60
C LEU A 19 46.29 -14.61 32.98
N THR A 20 46.33 -13.29 33.22
CA THR A 20 46.76 -12.68 34.49
C THR A 20 45.52 -12.24 35.26
N PRO A 21 45.21 -12.82 36.43
CA PRO A 21 44.06 -12.40 37.22
C PRO A 21 44.30 -11.01 37.85
N VAL A 22 43.35 -10.11 37.68
CA VAL A 22 43.38 -8.74 38.22
C VAL A 22 42.09 -8.45 38.98
N PHE A 23 42.24 -7.92 40.19
CA PHE A 23 41.12 -7.60 41.11
C PHE A 23 41.13 -6.11 41.45
N LEU A 24 40.15 -5.37 40.96
CA LEU A 24 40.01 -3.92 41.14
C LEU A 24 38.76 -3.60 41.97
N GLY A 25 38.83 -2.61 42.85
CA GLY A 25 37.73 -2.22 43.72
C GLY A 25 37.59 -0.70 43.89
N GLY A 26 36.41 -0.24 44.32
CA GLY A 26 36.16 1.17 44.62
C GLY A 26 34.80 1.42 45.27
N GLY A 27 34.44 2.69 45.39
CA GLY A 27 33.30 3.13 46.22
C GLY A 27 33.61 3.23 47.72
N GLY A 28 34.88 3.19 48.12
CA GLY A 28 35.32 3.33 49.52
C GLY A 28 36.77 3.79 49.62
N ARG A 29 37.19 4.29 50.80
CA ARG A 29 38.53 4.86 51.03
C ARG A 29 39.67 3.84 51.18
N SER A 30 39.36 2.56 51.32
CA SER A 30 40.34 1.49 51.61
C SER A 30 40.15 0.28 50.69
N PRO A 31 41.22 -0.47 50.39
CA PRO A 31 41.14 -1.77 49.70
C PRO A 31 40.13 -2.72 50.36
N LEU A 32 39.52 -3.61 49.58
CA LEU A 32 38.54 -4.57 50.08
C LEU A 32 39.10 -6.00 50.01
N HIS A 33 38.92 -6.77 51.07
CA HIS A 33 39.01 -8.21 51.03
C HIS A 33 37.61 -8.80 50.88
N HIS A 34 37.38 -9.64 49.87
CA HIS A 34 36.10 -10.31 49.63
C HIS A 34 36.35 -11.68 49.00
N ASN A 35 35.66 -12.73 49.49
CA ASN A 35 35.79 -14.12 49.04
C ASN A 35 37.25 -14.60 48.90
N GLY A 36 38.09 -14.28 49.91
CA GLY A 36 39.51 -14.65 49.93
C GLY A 36 40.42 -13.87 48.97
N ARG A 37 39.89 -12.90 48.20
CA ARG A 37 40.64 -12.06 47.26
C ARG A 37 40.83 -10.64 47.79
N HIS A 38 41.95 -10.03 47.42
CA HIS A 38 42.27 -8.63 47.74
C HIS A 38 42.07 -7.73 46.51
N TYR A 39 41.08 -6.84 46.59
CA TYR A 39 40.71 -5.91 45.53
C TYR A 39 41.43 -4.56 45.70
N ARG A 40 42.23 -4.19 44.71
CA ARG A 40 43.04 -2.97 44.70
C ARG A 40 42.13 -1.74 44.57
N ALA A 41 42.20 -0.81 45.53
CA ALA A 41 41.35 0.38 45.53
C ALA A 41 41.71 1.36 44.40
N GLY A 42 40.70 1.91 43.73
CA GLY A 42 40.86 2.94 42.71
C GLY A 42 39.69 3.12 41.73
N ILE A 43 38.66 2.26 41.73
CA ILE A 43 37.48 2.47 40.86
C ILE A 43 36.72 3.73 41.31
N LEU A 44 36.57 4.70 40.40
CA LEU A 44 35.99 6.01 40.70
C LEU A 44 34.45 6.03 40.74
N ALA A 45 33.79 5.16 39.96
CA ALA A 45 32.34 5.08 39.87
C ALA A 45 31.88 3.67 39.45
N VAL A 46 30.62 3.35 39.73
CA VAL A 46 29.92 2.19 39.11
C VAL A 46 29.87 2.46 37.59
N PRO A 47 30.29 1.52 36.72
CA PRO A 47 30.16 1.70 35.28
C PRO A 47 28.69 1.69 34.89
N VAL A 48 28.26 2.66 34.06
CA VAL A 48 26.90 2.71 33.53
C VAL A 48 26.87 2.00 32.17
N LEU A 49 25.92 1.10 32.00
CA LEU A 49 25.54 0.49 30.72
C LEU A 49 24.23 1.14 30.26
N ALA A 50 24.09 1.39 28.96
CA ALA A 50 22.88 1.96 28.38
C ALA A 50 22.42 1.15 27.18
N ALA A 51 21.20 0.63 27.22
CA ALA A 51 20.45 0.17 26.06
C ALA A 51 19.34 1.18 25.78
N SER A 52 18.90 1.31 24.52
CA SER A 52 17.90 2.31 24.14
C SER A 52 16.79 1.68 23.29
N ILE A 53 15.64 1.46 23.92
CA ILE A 53 14.40 1.16 23.22
C ILE A 53 13.83 2.49 22.76
N GLN A 54 13.60 2.61 21.46
CA GLN A 54 12.99 3.77 20.83
C GLN A 54 11.63 3.39 20.23
N TRP A 55 10.87 4.41 19.84
CA TRP A 55 9.66 4.29 19.07
C TRP A 55 9.76 5.28 17.91
N ASP A 56 9.17 5.02 16.74
CA ASP A 56 9.13 5.94 15.59
C ASP A 56 7.89 5.73 14.71
N ASP A 57 7.88 6.28 13.48
CA ASP A 57 6.79 6.12 12.50
C ASP A 57 6.51 4.65 12.12
N ARG A 58 7.43 3.74 12.45
CA ARG A 58 7.43 2.31 12.08
C ARG A 58 7.14 1.41 13.27
N GLY A 59 7.14 1.94 14.50
CA GLY A 59 6.83 1.23 15.74
C GLY A 59 8.02 1.19 16.70
N TRP A 60 8.20 0.08 17.43
CA TRP A 60 9.34 -0.14 18.31
C TRP A 60 10.64 -0.29 17.50
N THR A 61 11.64 0.51 17.84
CA THR A 61 12.97 0.54 17.24
C THR A 61 14.04 0.76 18.33
N GLY A 62 15.27 1.11 17.97
CA GLY A 62 16.41 1.03 18.88
C GLY A 62 16.88 -0.41 19.11
N GLY A 63 17.92 -0.58 19.91
CA GLY A 63 18.52 -1.88 20.21
C GLY A 63 18.48 -2.19 21.70
N SER A 64 18.20 -3.45 22.04
CA SER A 64 18.33 -3.94 23.43
C SER A 64 19.79 -4.15 23.86
N ILE A 65 20.70 -4.16 22.88
CA ILE A 65 22.16 -4.25 22.99
C ILE A 65 22.68 -3.14 23.92
N PRO A 66 23.28 -3.47 25.09
CA PRO A 66 23.92 -2.47 25.93
C PRO A 66 25.17 -1.88 25.28
N THR A 67 25.28 -0.56 25.20
CA THR A 67 26.52 0.11 24.81
C THR A 67 27.59 -0.09 25.89
N SER A 68 28.86 -0.18 25.47
CA SER A 68 29.99 -0.45 26.36
C SER A 68 30.15 0.59 27.49
N GLY A 69 30.14 0.12 28.73
CA GLY A 69 30.31 0.93 29.93
C GLY A 69 31.78 1.16 30.28
N SER A 70 32.14 2.39 30.65
CA SER A 70 33.52 2.71 31.06
C SER A 70 33.74 2.50 32.56
N ILE A 71 34.69 1.65 32.92
CA ILE A 71 35.27 1.55 34.26
C ILE A 71 36.49 2.47 34.29
N ILE A 72 36.52 3.41 35.23
CA ILE A 72 37.69 4.30 35.42
C ILE A 72 38.38 3.91 36.73
N PHE A 73 39.61 3.39 36.60
CA PHE A 73 40.46 2.98 37.71
C PHE A 73 41.62 3.97 37.88
N ALA A 74 41.67 4.67 39.00
CA ALA A 74 42.69 5.66 39.36
C ALA A 74 43.37 5.26 40.68
N PRO A 75 44.41 4.41 40.64
CA PRO A 75 45.14 4.03 41.85
C PRO A 75 46.02 5.19 42.34
N ALA A 76 46.28 5.24 43.65
CA ALA A 76 47.28 6.14 44.22
C ALA A 76 48.72 5.70 43.87
N ASP A 77 48.95 4.40 43.67
CA ASP A 77 50.23 3.87 43.24
C ASP A 77 50.40 3.92 41.71
N ARG A 78 51.47 4.59 41.27
CA ARG A 78 51.86 4.67 39.86
C ARG A 78 52.44 3.35 39.32
N GLN A 79 53.18 2.58 40.13
CA GLN A 79 53.79 1.33 39.69
C GLN A 79 52.72 0.29 39.34
N LEU A 80 51.67 0.19 40.16
CA LEU A 80 50.45 -0.56 39.85
C LEU A 80 49.81 -0.14 38.51
N LEU A 81 49.66 1.17 38.26
CA LEU A 81 49.09 1.65 37.00
C LEU A 81 49.94 1.27 35.79
N ASP A 82 51.27 1.42 35.88
CA ASP A 82 52.20 1.07 34.81
C ASP A 82 52.33 -0.45 34.62
N ALA A 83 52.15 -1.25 35.66
CA ALA A 83 52.08 -2.72 35.56
C ALA A 83 50.79 -3.17 34.85
N LEU A 84 49.63 -2.63 35.25
CA LEU A 84 48.35 -2.92 34.58
C LEU A 84 48.31 -2.43 33.13
N GLY A 85 48.96 -1.30 32.83
CA GLY A 85 49.07 -0.72 31.49
C GLY A 85 49.89 -1.55 30.50
N ARG A 86 50.70 -2.52 30.97
CA ARG A 86 51.46 -3.45 30.12
C ARG A 86 50.66 -4.68 29.67
N LEU A 87 49.54 -4.97 30.31
CA LEU A 87 48.72 -6.16 30.00
C LEU A 87 47.90 -5.94 28.73
N PHE A 88 47.66 -7.01 27.97
CA PHE A 88 46.77 -7.00 26.81
C PHE A 88 45.33 -7.26 27.24
N TRP A 89 44.55 -6.18 27.35
CA TRP A 89 43.18 -6.20 27.87
C TRP A 89 42.11 -6.56 26.85
N ARG A 90 42.34 -6.41 25.54
CA ARG A 90 41.26 -6.57 24.55
C ARG A 90 40.80 -8.03 24.44
N GLY A 91 39.50 -8.26 24.71
CA GLY A 91 38.93 -9.61 24.79
C GLY A 91 39.25 -10.35 26.09
N ALA A 92 39.70 -9.63 27.13
CA ALA A 92 39.79 -10.18 28.49
C ALA A 92 38.39 -10.35 29.10
N ASP A 93 38.16 -11.45 29.80
CA ASP A 93 36.92 -11.66 30.56
C ASP A 93 36.81 -10.62 31.70
N LEU A 94 35.59 -10.13 31.93
CA LEU A 94 35.25 -9.20 33.00
C LEU A 94 34.02 -9.70 33.79
N VAL A 95 34.12 -9.68 35.11
CA VAL A 95 32.97 -9.85 36.01
C VAL A 95 32.91 -8.65 36.94
N ILE A 96 31.81 -7.90 36.85
CA ILE A 96 31.56 -6.71 37.67
C ILE A 96 30.47 -7.05 38.69
N SER A 97 30.71 -6.73 39.96
CA SER A 97 29.75 -6.93 41.05
C SER A 97 29.62 -5.66 41.88
N VAL A 98 28.42 -5.38 42.37
CA VAL A 98 28.11 -4.19 43.18
C VAL A 98 27.40 -4.60 44.48
N GLY A 99 27.62 -3.84 45.55
CA GLY A 99 27.04 -4.14 46.86
C GLY A 99 27.33 -3.06 47.90
N PRO A 100 26.65 -3.09 49.06
CA PRO A 100 26.97 -2.22 50.19
C PRO A 100 28.23 -2.71 50.92
N ASP A 101 28.92 -1.80 51.61
CA ASP A 101 30.17 -2.06 52.37
C ASP A 101 30.15 -3.32 53.27
N ALA A 102 28.98 -3.68 53.83
CA ALA A 102 28.81 -4.75 54.80
C ALA A 102 27.69 -5.74 54.41
N GLY A 103 27.51 -6.03 53.11
CA GLY A 103 26.48 -6.96 52.64
C GLY A 103 26.88 -7.72 51.37
N PRO A 104 25.95 -8.49 50.78
CA PRO A 104 26.23 -9.31 49.60
C PRO A 104 26.50 -8.45 48.37
N PHE A 105 27.52 -8.83 47.59
CA PHE A 105 27.76 -8.29 46.26
C PHE A 105 26.93 -9.06 45.25
N VAL A 106 26.03 -8.36 44.54
CA VAL A 106 25.28 -8.91 43.41
C VAL A 106 26.06 -8.71 42.12
N ARG A 107 25.91 -9.63 41.16
CA ARG A 107 26.55 -9.49 39.85
C ARG A 107 25.85 -8.40 39.05
N TYR A 108 26.63 -7.43 38.58
CA TYR A 108 26.17 -6.30 37.77
C TYR A 108 26.39 -6.56 36.27
N LEU A 109 27.52 -7.17 35.91
CA LEU A 109 27.86 -7.52 34.54
C LEU A 109 28.72 -8.79 34.49
N THR A 110 28.45 -9.65 33.51
CA THR A 110 29.44 -10.57 32.92
C THR A 110 29.68 -10.11 31.49
N GLY A 111 30.94 -9.96 31.07
CA GLY A 111 31.27 -9.38 29.77
C GLY A 111 32.74 -9.51 29.40
N THR A 112 33.18 -8.71 28.43
CA THR A 112 34.59 -8.66 28.00
C THR A 112 35.10 -7.22 27.87
N CYS A 113 36.40 -7.02 28.02
CA CYS A 113 37.02 -5.73 27.79
C CYS A 113 37.14 -5.46 26.27
N ALA A 114 36.34 -4.52 25.76
CA ALA A 114 36.37 -4.08 24.37
C ALA A 114 37.65 -3.30 24.04
N SER A 115 38.08 -2.42 24.96
CA SER A 115 39.35 -1.69 24.90
C SER A 115 39.81 -1.29 26.31
N ALA A 116 41.12 -1.10 26.50
CA ALA A 116 41.63 -0.40 27.68
C ALA A 116 42.75 0.56 27.27
N ARG A 117 42.85 1.69 27.98
CA ARG A 117 43.89 2.71 27.76
C ARG A 117 44.31 3.38 29.08
N VAL A 118 45.60 3.68 29.20
CA VAL A 118 46.10 4.57 30.27
C VAL A 118 45.99 6.02 29.79
N ALA A 119 45.32 6.86 30.56
CA ALA A 119 45.12 8.28 30.32
C ALA A 119 45.55 9.06 31.57
N GLY A 120 46.79 9.56 31.57
CA GLY A 120 47.39 10.23 32.74
C GLY A 120 47.49 9.29 33.95
N PRO A 121 46.88 9.62 35.11
CA PRO A 121 46.87 8.77 36.30
C PRO A 121 45.70 7.77 36.33
N ARG A 122 45.06 7.48 35.18
CA ARG A 122 43.86 6.63 35.11
C ARG A 122 44.04 5.50 34.09
N LEU A 123 43.63 4.29 34.45
CA LEU A 123 43.31 3.22 33.52
C LEU A 123 41.81 3.29 33.21
N ILE A 124 41.46 3.44 31.94
CA ILE A 124 40.08 3.39 31.46
C ILE A 124 39.89 2.04 30.78
N ILE A 125 38.95 1.23 31.28
CA ILE A 125 38.56 -0.07 30.71
C ILE A 125 37.14 0.10 30.15
N GLU A 126 36.96 -0.12 28.86
CA GLU A 126 35.65 -0.16 28.21
C GLU A 126 35.14 -1.59 28.24
N ALA A 127 34.20 -1.87 29.14
CA ALA A 127 33.53 -3.14 29.27
C ALA A 127 32.36 -3.22 28.28
N ALA A 128 32.39 -4.20 27.37
CA ALA A 128 31.21 -4.63 26.65
C ALA A 128 30.58 -5.81 27.39
N ASP A 129 29.26 -5.93 27.32
CA ASP A 129 28.58 -7.14 27.75
C ASP A 129 28.74 -8.27 26.71
N LEU A 130 28.09 -9.41 26.95
CA LEU A 130 28.14 -10.57 26.08
C LEU A 130 27.40 -10.36 24.73
N SER A 131 26.59 -9.31 24.57
CA SER A 131 25.99 -8.93 23.29
C SER A 131 27.04 -8.64 22.20
N SER A 132 28.24 -8.20 22.59
CA SER A 132 29.40 -8.01 21.68
C SER A 132 29.87 -9.30 20.99
N GLY A 133 29.47 -10.48 21.49
CA GLY A 133 29.67 -11.76 20.81
C GLY A 133 28.73 -11.98 19.62
N ILE A 134 27.55 -11.36 19.66
CA ILE A 134 26.44 -11.53 18.69
C ILE A 134 26.18 -10.28 17.83
N ASP A 135 26.84 -9.16 18.11
CA ASP A 135 26.99 -8.04 17.16
C ASP A 135 28.03 -8.38 16.06
N ARG A 136 27.73 -9.45 15.31
CA ARG A 136 28.52 -9.95 14.17
C ARG A 136 27.59 -10.23 12.99
N PRO A 137 28.02 -10.00 11.74
CA PRO A 137 27.23 -10.33 10.55
C PRO A 137 26.69 -11.75 10.57
N LEU A 138 25.37 -11.90 10.43
CA LEU A 138 24.70 -13.21 10.44
C LEU A 138 24.91 -13.99 9.12
N VAL A 139 25.17 -13.25 8.02
CA VAL A 139 25.48 -13.80 6.71
C VAL A 139 26.91 -13.43 6.34
N THR A 140 27.78 -14.45 6.25
CA THR A 140 29.22 -14.31 5.95
C THR A 140 29.67 -15.16 4.75
N ALA A 141 28.87 -16.16 4.37
CA ALA A 141 29.15 -17.02 3.22
C ALA A 141 28.79 -16.30 1.90
N ARG A 142 29.64 -16.49 0.88
CA ARG A 142 29.46 -15.94 -0.47
C ARG A 142 29.42 -17.05 -1.51
N PHE A 143 28.71 -16.81 -2.61
CA PHE A 143 28.81 -17.62 -3.82
C PHE A 143 30.20 -17.45 -4.47
N ALA A 144 30.86 -18.55 -4.84
CA ALA A 144 32.19 -18.51 -5.46
C ALA A 144 32.16 -18.13 -6.95
N GLY A 145 31.05 -18.33 -7.65
CA GLY A 145 30.93 -18.07 -9.10
C GLY A 145 31.62 -19.10 -10.00
N SER A 146 31.94 -20.29 -9.46
CA SER A 146 32.69 -21.37 -10.13
C SER A 146 31.82 -22.37 -10.91
N GLY A 147 30.54 -22.05 -11.14
CA GLY A 147 29.54 -22.95 -11.71
C GLY A 147 28.79 -23.78 -10.66
N GLY A 148 27.75 -24.49 -11.11
CA GLY A 148 26.93 -25.37 -10.25
C GLY A 148 26.25 -24.61 -9.11
N LEU A 149 26.28 -25.21 -7.91
CA LEU A 149 25.76 -24.63 -6.65
C LEU A 149 26.40 -23.28 -6.28
N GLU A 150 27.60 -22.99 -6.77
CA GLU A 150 28.27 -21.70 -6.55
C GLU A 150 27.89 -20.62 -7.58
N GLY A 151 27.07 -20.98 -8.56
CA GLY A 151 26.56 -20.11 -9.61
C GLY A 151 27.58 -19.73 -10.68
N VAL A 152 27.11 -19.11 -11.75
CA VAL A 152 27.95 -18.52 -12.81
C VAL A 152 28.80 -17.35 -12.30
N ALA A 153 29.71 -16.80 -13.12
CA ALA A 153 30.61 -15.72 -12.71
C ALA A 153 29.87 -14.47 -12.17
N GLU A 154 28.66 -14.17 -12.67
CA GLU A 154 27.78 -13.11 -12.19
C GLU A 154 27.19 -13.36 -10.78
N ALA A 155 27.36 -14.56 -10.22
CA ALA A 155 27.08 -14.88 -8.83
C ALA A 155 28.26 -14.62 -7.88
N ALA A 156 29.49 -14.47 -8.41
CA ALA A 156 30.70 -14.36 -7.60
C ALA A 156 30.62 -13.23 -6.57
N GLY A 157 30.88 -13.57 -5.30
CA GLY A 157 30.91 -12.64 -4.19
C GLY A 157 29.55 -12.17 -3.66
N ARG A 158 28.42 -12.58 -4.27
CA ARG A 158 27.07 -12.34 -3.71
C ARG A 158 26.93 -13.10 -2.37
N PRO A 159 26.29 -12.51 -1.33
CA PRO A 159 26.03 -13.23 -0.09
C PRO A 159 25.03 -14.37 -0.29
N LYS A 160 25.30 -15.52 0.34
CA LYS A 160 24.38 -16.66 0.41
C LYS A 160 23.32 -16.37 1.47
N ARG A 161 22.10 -16.06 1.02
CA ARG A 161 21.02 -15.52 1.86
C ARG A 161 20.43 -16.59 2.79
N ARG A 162 19.80 -16.15 3.89
CA ARG A 162 19.24 -17.05 4.90
C ARG A 162 17.80 -16.69 5.25
N SER A 163 17.02 -17.69 5.63
CA SER A 163 15.57 -17.59 5.79
C SER A 163 15.10 -18.50 6.93
N TRP A 164 14.23 -18.01 7.82
CA TRP A 164 13.61 -18.80 8.90
C TRP A 164 12.11 -18.54 8.97
N GLY A 165 11.32 -19.53 9.42
CA GLY A 165 9.86 -19.43 9.48
C GLY A 165 9.18 -19.16 8.14
N ARG A 166 8.02 -18.49 8.14
CA ARG A 166 7.23 -18.19 6.94
C ARG A 166 7.63 -16.87 6.32
N VAL A 167 8.40 -16.91 5.23
CA VAL A 167 8.92 -15.73 4.52
C VAL A 167 8.18 -15.54 3.20
N PHE A 168 7.80 -14.31 2.87
CA PHE A 168 6.90 -14.04 1.73
C PHE A 168 7.57 -13.20 0.64
N ASN A 169 7.33 -13.62 -0.61
CA ASN A 169 7.69 -12.91 -1.83
C ASN A 169 9.19 -12.51 -1.90
N VAL A 170 10.05 -13.47 -1.54
CA VAL A 170 11.52 -13.37 -1.64
C VAL A 170 11.94 -13.41 -3.11
N GLU A 171 12.72 -12.44 -3.55
CA GLU A 171 13.33 -12.42 -4.89
C GLU A 171 14.19 -13.67 -5.12
N GLY A 172 13.92 -14.39 -6.20
CA GLY A 172 14.82 -15.40 -6.75
C GLY A 172 15.93 -14.73 -7.56
N ARG A 173 17.19 -14.99 -7.22
CA ARG A 173 18.35 -14.41 -7.94
C ARG A 173 18.93 -15.44 -8.89
N LEU A 174 19.21 -15.06 -10.13
CA LEU A 174 19.72 -16.00 -11.13
C LEU A 174 21.05 -16.63 -10.67
N LEU A 175 21.11 -17.96 -10.67
CA LEU A 175 22.27 -18.76 -10.24
C LEU A 175 22.90 -19.49 -11.42
N ASP A 176 22.08 -20.12 -12.27
CA ASP A 176 22.48 -20.66 -13.57
C ASP A 176 21.56 -20.13 -14.67
N LYS A 177 22.16 -19.38 -15.61
CA LYS A 177 21.48 -18.74 -16.74
C LYS A 177 21.14 -19.72 -17.87
N ALA A 178 21.90 -20.80 -18.05
CA ALA A 178 21.65 -21.77 -19.12
C ALA A 178 20.40 -22.63 -18.84
N ASN A 179 20.07 -22.82 -17.56
CA ASN A 179 18.98 -23.69 -17.12
C ASN A 179 17.82 -22.94 -16.42
N SER A 180 17.79 -21.60 -16.44
CA SER A 180 16.79 -20.79 -15.69
C SER A 180 16.67 -21.15 -14.20
N ILE A 181 17.80 -21.37 -13.51
CA ILE A 181 17.82 -21.72 -12.07
C ILE A 181 18.10 -20.49 -11.21
N TYR A 182 17.28 -20.30 -10.17
CA TYR A 182 17.31 -19.18 -9.25
C TYR A 182 17.58 -19.64 -7.81
N GLU A 183 18.44 -18.92 -7.07
CA GLU A 183 18.62 -19.08 -5.62
C GLU A 183 17.62 -18.25 -4.84
N PHE A 184 17.11 -18.82 -3.74
CA PHE A 184 16.32 -18.13 -2.71
C PHE A 184 17.02 -18.12 -1.33
N GLY A 185 18.19 -18.77 -1.23
CA GLY A 185 19.01 -18.90 -0.03
C GLY A 185 20.35 -19.59 -0.31
N ASP A 186 21.08 -19.91 0.75
CA ASP A 186 22.30 -20.72 0.72
C ASP A 186 21.98 -22.18 0.29
N PRO A 187 22.52 -22.70 -0.83
CA PRO A 187 22.27 -24.07 -1.24
C PRO A 187 22.83 -25.15 -0.29
N ALA A 188 23.66 -24.78 0.68
CA ALA A 188 24.08 -25.65 1.78
C ALA A 188 23.11 -25.65 2.99
N ARG A 189 21.97 -24.95 2.89
CA ARG A 189 20.95 -24.82 3.95
C ARG A 189 19.56 -25.21 3.44
N PRO A 190 19.17 -26.49 3.59
CA PRO A 190 17.85 -26.97 3.19
C PRO A 190 16.70 -26.15 3.79
N LEU A 191 15.83 -25.64 2.92
CA LEU A 191 14.56 -25.01 3.28
C LEU A 191 13.51 -26.09 3.56
N GLN A 192 12.57 -25.80 4.46
CA GLN A 192 11.45 -26.70 4.74
C GLN A 192 10.51 -26.82 3.52
N ASP A 193 10.29 -25.72 2.80
CA ASP A 193 9.61 -25.73 1.50
C ASP A 193 9.82 -24.41 0.73
N ILE A 194 9.59 -24.45 -0.59
CA ILE A 194 9.38 -23.29 -1.45
C ILE A 194 7.92 -23.41 -1.92
N THR A 195 6.99 -22.77 -1.21
CA THR A 195 5.56 -23.11 -1.26
C THR A 195 4.87 -22.61 -2.53
N VAL A 196 5.27 -21.43 -3.00
CA VAL A 196 4.78 -20.77 -4.23
C VAL A 196 5.97 -20.12 -4.92
N VAL A 197 5.99 -20.15 -6.27
CA VAL A 197 6.93 -19.37 -7.09
C VAL A 197 6.12 -18.56 -8.11
N ARG A 198 6.56 -17.33 -8.36
CA ARG A 198 5.83 -16.32 -9.14
C ARG A 198 6.74 -15.65 -10.15
N ASP A 199 6.19 -15.27 -11.29
CA ASP A 199 6.77 -14.29 -12.22
C ASP A 199 5.82 -13.08 -12.28
N LYS A 200 6.36 -11.87 -12.16
CA LYS A 200 5.56 -10.63 -12.04
C LYS A 200 4.43 -10.69 -11.00
N GLY A 201 4.67 -11.39 -9.89
CA GLY A 201 3.66 -11.59 -8.83
C GLY A 201 2.53 -12.58 -9.16
N ARG A 202 2.48 -13.15 -10.38
CA ARG A 202 1.53 -14.21 -10.76
C ARG A 202 2.05 -15.57 -10.31
N ASP A 203 1.26 -16.29 -9.51
CA ASP A 203 1.51 -17.67 -9.11
C ASP A 203 1.63 -18.59 -10.34
N GLY A 204 2.73 -19.36 -10.40
CA GLY A 204 2.96 -20.39 -11.41
C GLY A 204 2.66 -21.79 -10.88
N ALA A 205 2.47 -22.74 -11.81
CA ALA A 205 2.36 -24.16 -11.46
C ALA A 205 3.63 -24.66 -10.74
N ARG A 206 3.49 -25.55 -9.75
CA ARG A 206 4.62 -26.00 -8.92
C ARG A 206 4.76 -27.52 -8.91
N ALA A 207 5.99 -27.99 -9.14
CA ALA A 207 6.42 -29.35 -8.86
C ALA A 207 7.62 -29.33 -7.89
N VAL A 208 7.83 -30.41 -7.13
CA VAL A 208 8.95 -30.53 -6.17
C VAL A 208 9.91 -31.61 -6.65
N LEU A 209 11.20 -31.28 -6.75
CA LEU A 209 12.28 -32.22 -7.00
C LEU A 209 12.72 -32.86 -5.67
N PRO A 210 12.61 -34.19 -5.49
CA PRO A 210 13.11 -34.86 -4.30
C PRO A 210 14.64 -34.83 -4.21
N TRP A 211 15.17 -35.00 -3.00
CA TRP A 211 16.60 -35.04 -2.72
C TRP A 211 17.30 -36.23 -3.41
N GLN A 212 18.39 -35.95 -4.12
CA GLN A 212 19.15 -36.93 -4.91
C GLN A 212 20.41 -37.44 -4.18
N GLY A 213 20.33 -37.63 -2.86
CA GLY A 213 21.44 -38.09 -2.01
C GLY A 213 22.53 -37.04 -1.73
N SER A 214 22.78 -36.09 -2.64
CA SER A 214 23.69 -34.96 -2.44
C SER A 214 23.19 -33.67 -3.09
N ALA A 215 23.71 -32.53 -2.64
CA ALA A 215 23.34 -31.22 -3.19
C ALA A 215 23.78 -31.08 -4.66
N ALA A 216 24.96 -31.61 -5.02
CA ALA A 216 25.46 -31.58 -6.39
C ALA A 216 24.62 -32.45 -7.34
N ALA A 217 24.25 -33.67 -6.91
CA ALA A 217 23.34 -34.53 -7.68
C ALA A 217 21.92 -33.91 -7.79
N THR A 218 21.43 -33.26 -6.73
CA THR A 218 20.13 -32.56 -6.76
C THR A 218 20.16 -31.37 -7.71
N PHE A 219 21.28 -30.64 -7.79
CA PHE A 219 21.45 -29.56 -8.75
C PHE A 219 21.53 -30.07 -10.20
N ALA A 220 22.27 -31.15 -10.46
CA ALA A 220 22.34 -31.78 -11.78
C ALA A 220 20.97 -32.32 -12.24
N ALA A 221 20.20 -32.93 -11.33
CA ALA A 221 18.83 -33.35 -11.61
C ALA A 221 17.90 -32.14 -11.85
N LEU A 222 18.08 -31.02 -11.14
CA LEU A 222 17.33 -29.78 -11.39
C LEU A 222 17.66 -29.16 -12.76
N GLN A 223 18.92 -29.24 -13.20
CA GLN A 223 19.31 -28.84 -14.56
C GLN A 223 18.65 -29.74 -15.61
N ALA A 224 18.72 -31.07 -15.44
CA ALA A 224 18.19 -32.04 -16.40
C ALA A 224 16.65 -32.08 -16.49
N ALA A 225 15.94 -31.84 -15.39
CA ALA A 225 14.48 -31.96 -15.33
C ALA A 225 13.75 -30.75 -15.95
N SER A 226 12.58 -31.01 -16.55
CA SER A 226 11.68 -29.97 -17.06
C SER A 226 10.84 -29.36 -15.93
N ALA A 227 10.70 -28.04 -15.90
CA ALA A 227 9.74 -27.36 -15.03
C ALA A 227 8.32 -27.37 -15.65
N PRO A 228 7.24 -27.31 -14.84
CA PRO A 228 5.86 -27.23 -15.35
C PRO A 228 5.65 -25.99 -16.22
N ALA A 229 4.81 -26.09 -17.25
CA ALA A 229 4.50 -24.97 -18.13
C ALA A 229 3.94 -23.76 -17.36
N GLY A 230 4.55 -22.58 -17.54
CA GLY A 230 4.21 -21.37 -16.79
C GLY A 230 4.49 -21.47 -15.28
N GLY A 231 5.49 -22.27 -14.88
CA GLY A 231 5.71 -22.63 -13.49
C GLY A 231 7.15 -22.97 -13.12
N ALA A 232 7.31 -23.55 -11.92
CA ALA A 232 8.58 -23.87 -11.29
C ALA A 232 8.71 -25.34 -10.90
N LEU A 233 9.90 -25.91 -11.12
CA LEU A 233 10.37 -27.09 -10.40
C LEU A 233 11.22 -26.61 -9.23
N VAL A 234 10.74 -26.78 -8.00
CA VAL A 234 11.42 -26.32 -6.78
C VAL A 234 12.26 -27.44 -6.17
N ALA A 235 13.43 -27.11 -5.63
CA ALA A 235 14.30 -28.01 -4.89
C ALA A 235 14.64 -27.37 -3.52
N PRO A 236 13.72 -27.44 -2.53
CA PRO A 236 13.91 -26.80 -1.21
C PRO A 236 15.17 -27.31 -0.49
N SER A 237 15.52 -28.57 -0.72
CA SER A 237 16.73 -29.24 -0.23
C SER A 237 18.06 -28.59 -0.64
N ILE A 238 18.06 -27.72 -1.66
CA ILE A 238 19.20 -26.89 -2.09
C ILE A 238 18.81 -25.41 -2.27
N ALA A 239 17.73 -24.95 -1.64
CA ALA A 239 17.26 -23.55 -1.65
C ALA A 239 17.09 -22.91 -3.05
N CYS A 240 16.85 -23.71 -4.10
CA CYS A 240 16.79 -23.27 -5.50
C CYS A 240 15.49 -23.69 -6.19
N ALA A 241 15.14 -23.04 -7.30
CA ALA A 241 14.12 -23.51 -8.23
C ALA A 241 14.49 -23.23 -9.69
N LYS A 242 14.02 -24.07 -10.60
CA LYS A 242 14.08 -23.89 -12.06
C LYS A 242 12.76 -23.33 -12.55
N TRP A 243 12.78 -22.19 -13.25
CA TRP A 243 11.62 -21.61 -13.92
C TRP A 243 11.49 -22.17 -15.35
N PHE A 244 10.25 -22.29 -15.84
CA PHE A 244 9.93 -22.90 -17.15
C PHE A 244 10.63 -22.26 -18.35
N THR A 245 10.71 -20.94 -18.38
CA THR A 245 11.29 -20.14 -19.47
C THR A 245 12.25 -19.10 -18.91
N VAL A 246 12.70 -18.15 -19.74
CA VAL A 246 13.12 -16.84 -19.21
C VAL A 246 11.85 -16.14 -18.66
N PRO A 247 11.87 -15.63 -17.42
CA PRO A 247 10.75 -14.88 -16.83
C PRO A 247 10.63 -13.48 -17.45
N VAL A 248 9.42 -12.91 -17.41
CA VAL A 248 9.10 -11.58 -17.94
C VAL A 248 9.42 -10.47 -16.93
N GLY A 249 9.57 -10.81 -15.65
CA GLY A 249 10.00 -9.88 -14.60
C GLY A 249 10.81 -10.57 -13.49
N PRO A 250 10.83 -10.01 -12.28
CA PRO A 250 11.50 -10.62 -11.15
C PRO A 250 10.75 -11.88 -10.69
N VAL A 251 11.44 -13.02 -10.66
CA VAL A 251 10.92 -14.22 -10.01
C VAL A 251 10.90 -14.00 -8.51
N THR A 252 9.80 -14.33 -7.84
CA THR A 252 9.70 -14.31 -6.38
C THR A 252 9.10 -15.61 -5.84
N ALA A 253 9.33 -15.92 -4.57
CA ALA A 253 8.78 -17.11 -3.93
C ALA A 253 8.36 -16.88 -2.48
N ASP A 254 7.39 -17.66 -2.02
CA ASP A 254 7.10 -17.84 -0.60
C ASP A 254 7.88 -19.06 -0.08
N LEU A 255 8.51 -18.92 1.08
CA LEU A 255 9.43 -19.91 1.65
C LEU A 255 8.97 -20.32 3.05
N LEU A 256 9.07 -21.63 3.34
CA LEU A 256 9.24 -22.11 4.71
C LEU A 256 10.75 -22.30 4.91
N GLY A 257 11.32 -21.53 5.84
CA GLY A 257 12.76 -21.34 6.01
C GLY A 257 13.57 -22.59 6.39
N GLU A 258 14.85 -22.37 6.71
CA GLU A 258 15.84 -23.40 7.01
C GLU A 258 15.34 -24.42 8.05
N VAL A 259 15.43 -25.71 7.72
CA VAL A 259 15.05 -26.80 8.63
C VAL A 259 16.02 -26.89 9.81
N GLY A 260 17.34 -26.82 9.55
CA GLY A 260 18.35 -27.06 10.59
C GLY A 260 18.16 -28.42 11.25
N SER A 261 17.90 -28.46 12.56
CA SER A 261 17.57 -29.68 13.31
C SER A 261 16.06 -29.91 13.49
N GLY A 262 15.21 -29.18 12.76
CA GLY A 262 13.76 -29.16 12.86
C GLY A 262 13.22 -27.75 12.59
N TYR A 263 12.26 -27.64 11.65
CA TYR A 263 11.69 -26.36 11.22
C TYR A 263 11.02 -25.61 12.37
N VAL A 264 11.18 -24.28 12.39
CA VAL A 264 10.60 -23.38 13.40
C VAL A 264 10.03 -22.13 12.75
N GLU A 265 8.88 -21.67 13.26
CA GLU A 265 8.19 -20.47 12.75
C GLU A 265 7.69 -19.51 13.83
N ARG A 266 7.94 -19.78 15.12
CA ARG A 266 7.59 -18.87 16.21
C ARG A 266 8.73 -17.90 16.52
N PRO A 267 8.46 -16.67 17.02
CA PRO A 267 9.48 -15.63 17.14
C PRO A 267 10.66 -16.02 18.06
N ALA A 268 10.38 -16.61 19.23
CA ALA A 268 11.45 -16.99 20.17
C ALA A 268 12.27 -18.18 19.66
N ALA A 269 11.61 -19.18 19.06
CA ALA A 269 12.30 -20.32 18.43
C ALA A 269 13.19 -19.88 17.24
N ILE A 270 12.77 -18.90 16.43
CA ILE A 270 13.63 -18.33 15.37
C ILE A 270 14.80 -17.54 15.98
N ALA A 271 14.58 -16.75 17.04
CA ALA A 271 15.66 -16.06 17.75
C ALA A 271 16.71 -17.06 18.30
N GLU A 272 16.25 -18.22 18.83
CA GLU A 272 17.12 -19.33 19.24
C GLU A 272 18.01 -19.82 18.08
N ARG A 273 17.43 -20.01 16.88
CA ARG A 273 18.20 -20.39 15.67
C ARG A 273 19.21 -19.34 15.23
N VAL A 274 18.87 -18.05 15.34
CA VAL A 274 19.77 -16.95 14.98
C VAL A 274 20.95 -16.87 15.95
N LEU A 275 20.73 -17.07 17.26
CA LEU A 275 21.79 -17.16 18.27
C LEU A 275 22.67 -18.40 18.05
N GLN A 276 22.06 -19.58 17.85
CA GLN A 276 22.78 -20.83 17.51
C GLN A 276 23.67 -20.64 16.27
N ALA A 277 23.21 -19.90 15.26
CA ALA A 277 23.95 -19.66 14.03
C ALA A 277 25.23 -18.82 14.16
N VAL A 278 25.39 -18.05 15.25
CA VAL A 278 26.61 -17.26 15.55
C VAL A 278 27.38 -17.74 16.78
N GLY A 279 26.93 -18.81 17.44
CA GLY A 279 27.51 -19.28 18.71
C GLY A 279 27.16 -18.38 19.89
N GLY A 280 26.00 -17.73 19.86
CA GLY A 280 25.46 -16.91 20.95
C GLY A 280 24.92 -17.72 22.13
N PRO A 281 24.50 -17.06 23.22
CA PRO A 281 23.92 -17.72 24.39
C PRO A 281 22.63 -18.47 24.04
N ALA A 282 22.39 -19.59 24.72
CA ALA A 282 21.16 -20.36 24.56
C ALA A 282 19.96 -19.67 25.22
N ILE A 283 18.78 -19.82 24.62
CA ILE A 283 17.51 -19.47 25.25
C ILE A 283 17.03 -20.69 26.05
N SER A 284 16.67 -20.51 27.32
CA SER A 284 16.12 -21.62 28.11
C SER A 284 14.71 -21.98 27.64
N ALA A 285 14.31 -23.25 27.78
CA ALA A 285 12.98 -23.71 27.37
C ALA A 285 11.87 -22.85 28.00
N ALA A 286 11.93 -22.61 29.32
CA ALA A 286 10.94 -21.77 30.02
C ALA A 286 10.82 -20.34 29.45
N VAL A 287 11.93 -19.70 29.03
CA VAL A 287 11.89 -18.36 28.42
C VAL A 287 11.29 -18.39 27.02
N ARG A 288 11.68 -19.38 26.20
CA ARG A 288 11.12 -19.55 24.86
C ARG A 288 9.63 -19.88 24.91
N ASP A 289 9.24 -20.83 25.74
CA ASP A 289 7.89 -21.37 25.78
C ASP A 289 6.90 -20.32 26.35
N ALA A 290 7.35 -19.47 27.28
CA ALA A 290 6.59 -18.29 27.74
C ALA A 290 6.47 -17.20 26.67
N ALA A 291 7.52 -16.93 25.89
CA ALA A 291 7.49 -15.96 24.79
C ALA A 291 6.62 -16.45 23.62
N ASP A 292 6.66 -17.75 23.32
CA ASP A 292 5.78 -18.43 22.36
C ASP A 292 4.31 -18.36 22.80
N LEU A 293 4.01 -18.56 24.10
CA LEU A 293 2.66 -18.37 24.65
C LEU A 293 2.19 -16.91 24.51
N ALA A 294 3.08 -15.94 24.73
CA ALA A 294 2.77 -14.51 24.58
C ALA A 294 2.57 -14.08 23.11
N ARG A 295 3.20 -14.77 22.14
CA ARG A 295 3.12 -14.49 20.69
C ARG A 295 3.12 -15.80 19.87
N PRO A 296 2.00 -16.54 19.84
CA PRO A 296 1.94 -17.90 19.27
C PRO A 296 1.91 -17.95 17.73
N TYR A 297 1.77 -16.79 17.07
CA TYR A 297 1.58 -16.71 15.62
C TYR A 297 2.87 -16.99 14.84
N ALA A 298 2.75 -17.74 13.74
CA ALA A 298 3.84 -17.98 12.81
C ALA A 298 4.33 -16.67 12.17
N VAL A 299 5.64 -16.45 12.22
CA VAL A 299 6.35 -15.35 11.56
C VAL A 299 7.46 -15.91 10.68
N GLY A 300 8.19 -15.03 10.00
CA GLY A 300 9.40 -15.41 9.29
C GLY A 300 10.38 -14.26 9.18
N LEU A 301 11.59 -14.61 8.76
CA LEU A 301 12.75 -13.75 8.78
C LEU A 301 13.65 -14.07 7.59
N HIS A 302 13.74 -13.16 6.61
CA HIS A 302 14.82 -13.18 5.61
C HIS A 302 15.99 -12.32 6.08
N VAL A 303 17.21 -12.75 5.80
CA VAL A 303 18.45 -11.96 5.96
C VAL A 303 19.30 -12.14 4.71
N GLY A 304 19.51 -11.03 3.98
CA GLY A 304 20.22 -11.01 2.71
C GLY A 304 21.35 -9.99 2.63
N SER A 305 21.66 -9.30 3.74
CA SER A 305 22.78 -8.38 3.87
C SER A 305 23.86 -8.92 4.80
N GLU A 306 25.11 -8.61 4.47
CA GLU A 306 26.31 -8.87 5.28
C GLU A 306 26.58 -7.77 6.31
N THR A 307 25.72 -6.75 6.34
CA THR A 307 25.75 -5.64 7.32
C THR A 307 24.79 -5.83 8.48
N GLU A 308 23.83 -6.76 8.36
CA GLU A 308 22.88 -7.09 9.43
C GLU A 308 23.56 -8.02 10.44
N THR A 309 23.75 -7.55 11.68
CA THR A 309 24.30 -8.38 12.75
C THR A 309 23.23 -9.24 13.40
N ALA A 310 23.60 -10.38 13.99
CA ALA A 310 22.63 -11.31 14.57
C ALA A 310 21.76 -10.66 15.66
N ALA A 311 22.34 -9.75 16.46
CA ALA A 311 21.57 -8.97 17.43
C ALA A 311 20.54 -8.03 16.77
N GLN A 312 20.92 -7.24 15.75
CA GLN A 312 19.99 -6.39 14.98
C GLN A 312 18.86 -7.19 14.31
N VAL A 313 19.17 -8.42 13.88
CA VAL A 313 18.21 -9.35 13.28
C VAL A 313 17.19 -9.85 14.31
N ILE A 314 17.63 -10.12 15.55
CA ILE A 314 16.76 -10.52 16.66
C ILE A 314 15.90 -9.34 17.14
N ASP A 315 16.46 -8.13 17.25
CA ASP A 315 15.70 -6.90 17.51
C ASP A 315 14.58 -6.71 16.46
N ARG A 316 14.94 -6.77 15.16
CA ARG A 316 13.99 -6.64 14.05
C ARG A 316 12.86 -7.68 14.09
N LEU A 317 13.16 -8.90 14.54
CA LEU A 317 12.18 -9.97 14.70
C LEU A 317 11.25 -9.76 15.89
N LEU A 318 11.81 -9.51 17.07
CA LEU A 318 11.07 -9.49 18.33
C LEU A 318 10.32 -8.17 18.55
N LEU A 319 10.94 -7.02 18.27
CA LEU A 319 10.26 -5.71 18.31
C LEU A 319 9.11 -5.66 17.27
N GLY A 320 9.28 -6.34 16.14
CA GLY A 320 8.26 -6.55 15.11
C GLY A 320 6.98 -7.25 15.61
N VAL A 321 7.08 -8.07 16.67
CA VAL A 321 5.94 -8.68 17.37
C VAL A 321 5.68 -8.06 18.75
N SER A 322 6.27 -6.90 19.06
CA SER A 322 6.19 -6.23 20.37
C SER A 322 6.63 -7.14 21.53
N MET A 323 7.80 -7.76 21.38
CA MET A 323 8.59 -8.37 22.44
C MET A 323 9.96 -7.72 22.50
N LEU A 324 10.49 -7.55 23.71
CA LEU A 324 11.87 -7.20 23.98
C LEU A 324 12.64 -8.49 24.27
N TRP A 325 13.93 -8.51 23.95
CA TRP A 325 14.89 -9.45 24.53
C TRP A 325 16.00 -8.68 25.23
N THR A 326 16.63 -9.28 26.23
CA THR A 326 17.81 -8.76 26.92
C THR A 326 18.75 -9.90 27.31
N LEU A 327 20.00 -9.57 27.64
CA LEU A 327 20.88 -10.45 28.40
C LEU A 327 20.86 -10.00 29.86
N ASP A 328 20.78 -10.93 30.81
CA ASP A 328 20.95 -10.61 32.23
C ASP A 328 22.43 -10.63 32.67
N ALA A 329 22.70 -10.30 33.93
CA ALA A 329 24.05 -10.17 34.46
C ALA A 329 24.87 -11.49 34.46
N ALA A 330 24.25 -12.65 34.16
CA ALA A 330 24.93 -13.93 33.94
C ALA A 330 25.10 -14.26 32.44
N GLY A 331 24.58 -13.45 31.52
CA GLY A 331 24.58 -13.69 30.08
C GLY A 331 23.41 -14.53 29.56
N ALA A 332 22.42 -14.84 30.41
CA ALA A 332 21.26 -15.61 29.99
C ALA A 332 20.27 -14.73 29.22
N VAL A 333 19.71 -15.27 28.13
CA VAL A 333 18.70 -14.57 27.31
C VAL A 333 17.37 -14.52 28.05
N ARG A 334 16.81 -13.33 28.18
CA ARG A 334 15.42 -13.11 28.59
C ARG A 334 14.64 -12.57 27.39
N ILE A 335 13.38 -12.98 27.26
CA ILE A 335 12.41 -12.44 26.29
C ILE A 335 11.15 -12.07 27.08
N SER A 336 10.53 -10.94 26.77
CA SER A 336 9.31 -10.47 27.44
C SER A 336 8.43 -9.64 26.52
N PRO A 337 7.09 -9.74 26.61
CA PRO A 337 6.20 -8.89 25.84
C PRO A 337 6.29 -7.43 26.32
N ILE A 338 6.35 -6.49 25.38
CA ILE A 338 6.24 -5.07 25.71
C ILE A 338 4.75 -4.78 25.96
N THR A 339 4.42 -4.30 27.14
CA THR A 339 3.05 -3.99 27.58
C THR A 339 2.96 -2.58 28.15
N LEU A 340 1.75 -2.01 28.17
CA LEU A 340 1.44 -0.72 28.79
C LEU A 340 0.61 -0.91 30.08
N ALA A 341 0.90 -1.99 30.80
CA ALA A 341 0.26 -2.30 32.08
C ALA A 341 0.81 -1.41 33.21
N ALA A 342 0.20 -1.47 34.40
CA ALA A 342 0.75 -0.84 35.59
C ALA A 342 2.19 -1.35 35.86
N PRO A 343 3.14 -0.46 36.21
CA PRO A 343 4.55 -0.84 36.34
C PRO A 343 4.75 -1.83 37.50
N SER A 344 5.29 -3.01 37.18
CA SER A 344 5.58 -4.07 38.15
C SER A 344 6.87 -3.85 38.95
N GLU A 345 7.69 -2.87 38.56
CA GLU A 345 8.99 -2.57 39.17
C GLU A 345 9.28 -1.06 39.12
N ALA A 346 9.78 -0.50 40.22
CA ALA A 346 10.03 0.93 40.37
C ALA A 346 11.49 1.29 40.02
N VAL A 347 11.77 1.49 38.73
CA VAL A 347 13.09 1.95 38.28
C VAL A 347 13.32 3.40 38.73
N ARG A 348 14.45 3.69 39.39
CA ARG A 348 14.82 5.07 39.72
C ARG A 348 15.16 5.83 38.44
N SER A 349 14.27 6.71 38.00
CA SER A 349 14.62 7.67 36.96
C SER A 349 15.74 8.60 37.44
N VAL A 350 16.71 8.85 36.56
CA VAL A 350 17.82 9.79 36.78
C VAL A 350 17.50 11.16 36.17
N ASP A 351 16.75 11.17 35.05
CA ASP A 351 16.27 12.35 34.35
C ASP A 351 14.99 11.99 33.55
N VAL A 352 14.07 12.94 33.36
CA VAL A 352 12.82 12.75 32.60
C VAL A 352 12.66 13.91 31.62
N THR A 353 13.33 13.79 30.48
CA THR A 353 13.25 14.75 29.38
C THR A 353 12.26 14.30 28.32
N ARG A 354 11.48 15.25 27.78
CA ARG A 354 10.60 15.02 26.64
C ARG A 354 11.39 15.18 25.34
N ASP A 355 12.09 14.11 24.94
CA ASP A 355 12.87 14.03 23.69
C ASP A 355 12.08 14.55 22.47
N ARG A 356 10.80 14.15 22.35
CA ARG A 356 9.94 14.53 21.22
C ARG A 356 8.45 14.37 21.51
N GLN A 357 7.64 14.93 20.60
CA GLN A 357 6.20 14.72 20.51
C GLN A 357 5.88 13.96 19.22
N MET A 358 4.83 13.12 19.24
CA MET A 358 4.29 12.47 18.05
C MET A 358 2.82 12.82 17.85
N LEU A 359 2.36 12.68 16.60
CA LEU A 359 0.94 12.61 16.28
C LEU A 359 0.39 11.22 16.66
N PRO A 360 -0.87 11.09 17.09
CA PRO A 360 -1.50 9.79 17.34
C PRO A 360 -1.49 8.90 16.08
N SER A 361 -0.87 7.72 16.17
CA SER A 361 -0.73 6.79 15.04
C SER A 361 -2.00 5.96 14.84
N ARG A 362 -2.88 6.37 13.92
CA ARG A 362 -4.11 5.61 13.58
C ARG A 362 -3.87 4.23 12.96
N VAL A 363 -2.66 3.97 12.47
CA VAL A 363 -2.20 2.69 11.91
C VAL A 363 -0.78 2.45 12.39
N ARG A 364 -0.42 1.19 12.64
CA ARG A 364 0.94 0.75 12.99
C ARG A 364 1.40 -0.36 12.05
N ARG A 365 2.68 -0.34 11.67
CA ARG A 365 3.33 -1.47 10.99
C ARG A 365 3.66 -2.57 12.01
N VAL A 366 3.25 -3.81 11.71
CA VAL A 366 3.61 -5.01 12.47
C VAL A 366 4.62 -5.81 11.63
N GLY A 367 5.53 -6.55 12.27
CA GLY A 367 6.53 -7.39 11.58
C GLY A 367 5.97 -8.66 10.93
N TYR A 368 4.67 -8.93 11.09
CA TYR A 368 3.97 -10.10 10.55
C TYR A 368 3.84 -10.03 9.02
N ARG A 369 3.98 -11.19 8.35
CA ARG A 369 3.82 -11.38 6.89
C ARG A 369 4.54 -10.31 6.04
N ARG A 370 5.77 -9.96 6.40
CA ARG A 370 6.61 -9.04 5.61
C ARG A 370 6.81 -9.58 4.19
N ASN A 371 6.41 -8.79 3.20
CA ASN A 371 6.84 -8.94 1.81
C ASN A 371 8.29 -8.45 1.70
N GLU A 372 9.20 -9.33 1.26
CA GLU A 372 10.64 -9.02 1.20
C GLU A 372 11.08 -8.29 -0.08
N ARG A 373 10.35 -8.44 -1.20
CA ARG A 373 10.48 -7.61 -2.40
C ARG A 373 9.11 -7.05 -2.81
N PRO A 374 8.69 -5.87 -2.30
CA PRO A 374 7.56 -5.16 -2.89
C PRO A 374 7.78 -4.96 -4.40
N HIS A 375 6.80 -5.34 -5.22
CA HIS A 375 6.81 -5.10 -6.66
C HIS A 375 6.30 -3.67 -6.93
N SER A 376 6.86 -3.01 -7.94
CA SER A 376 6.26 -1.80 -8.52
C SER A 376 5.20 -2.14 -9.58
N ASP A 377 4.33 -1.19 -9.91
CA ASP A 377 3.14 -1.45 -10.75
C ASP A 377 3.47 -2.07 -12.12
N GLY A 378 4.59 -1.67 -12.75
CA GLY A 378 5.08 -2.26 -14.01
C GLY A 378 5.79 -3.62 -13.87
N GLU A 379 6.14 -4.02 -12.65
CA GLU A 379 6.64 -5.36 -12.32
C GLU A 379 5.52 -6.33 -11.98
N ILE A 380 4.32 -5.85 -11.62
CA ILE A 380 3.14 -6.69 -11.44
C ILE A 380 2.58 -7.09 -12.81
N ALA A 381 2.04 -8.30 -12.93
CA ALA A 381 1.41 -8.78 -14.16
C ALA A 381 0.09 -8.04 -14.41
N LEU A 382 -0.22 -7.71 -15.67
CA LEU A 382 -1.46 -7.00 -16.05
C LEU A 382 -2.72 -7.68 -15.50
N VAL A 383 -2.76 -9.02 -15.47
CA VAL A 383 -3.84 -9.85 -14.90
C VAL A 383 -4.04 -9.69 -13.37
N LEU A 384 -3.21 -8.88 -12.70
CA LEU A 384 -3.27 -8.56 -11.27
C LEU A 384 -3.42 -7.05 -11.00
N THR A 385 -2.98 -6.16 -11.90
CA THR A 385 -3.22 -4.71 -11.81
C THR A 385 -4.55 -4.30 -12.41
N GLU A 386 -4.93 -4.89 -13.54
CA GLU A 386 -6.31 -4.90 -14.02
C GLU A 386 -7.06 -5.93 -13.16
N GLY A 387 -7.69 -5.44 -12.08
CA GLY A 387 -8.32 -6.24 -11.04
C GLY A 387 -9.44 -7.14 -11.56
N ALA A 388 -9.04 -8.33 -12.05
CA ALA A 388 -9.77 -9.14 -13.01
C ALA A 388 -10.17 -8.35 -14.27
N GLN A 389 -9.46 -8.58 -15.38
CA GLN A 389 -10.06 -8.37 -16.71
C GLN A 389 -11.39 -9.13 -16.72
N ALA A 390 -12.50 -8.40 -16.77
CA ALA A 390 -13.82 -8.98 -16.52
C ALA A 390 -14.10 -10.06 -17.57
N ILE A 391 -14.35 -11.28 -17.12
CA ILE A 391 -14.77 -12.37 -18.01
C ILE A 391 -16.25 -12.15 -18.31
N THR A 392 -16.50 -11.33 -19.32
CA THR A 392 -17.85 -10.96 -19.75
C THR A 392 -18.39 -12.01 -20.70
N ALA A 393 -19.45 -12.68 -20.26
CA ALA A 393 -20.25 -13.58 -21.09
C ALA A 393 -21.54 -12.87 -21.51
N GLN A 394 -21.87 -12.86 -22.79
CA GLN A 394 -23.02 -12.12 -23.35
C GLN A 394 -23.63 -12.81 -24.56
N LEU A 395 -24.94 -12.62 -24.77
CA LEU A 395 -25.62 -12.93 -26.02
C LEU A 395 -25.73 -11.65 -26.85
N THR A 396 -25.42 -11.68 -28.14
CA THR A 396 -25.52 -10.48 -29.00
C THR A 396 -26.95 -10.01 -29.22
N ARG A 397 -27.95 -10.86 -28.95
CA ARG A 397 -29.39 -10.55 -29.06
C ARG A 397 -30.18 -11.31 -27.98
N PRO A 398 -30.21 -10.83 -26.71
CA PRO A 398 -30.83 -11.56 -25.60
C PRO A 398 -32.36 -11.58 -25.65
N ALA A 399 -32.98 -10.73 -26.47
CA ALA A 399 -34.41 -10.72 -26.72
C ALA A 399 -34.71 -10.55 -28.21
N ALA A 400 -35.80 -11.19 -28.67
CA ALA A 400 -36.37 -10.99 -29.98
C ALA A 400 -37.90 -11.06 -29.94
N THR A 401 -38.51 -10.61 -31.04
CA THR A 401 -39.95 -10.69 -31.28
C THR A 401 -40.16 -11.22 -32.69
N VAL A 402 -41.12 -12.12 -32.86
CA VAL A 402 -41.56 -12.66 -34.15
C VAL A 402 -43.04 -12.36 -34.36
N THR A 403 -43.42 -12.09 -35.60
CA THR A 403 -44.83 -11.91 -35.98
C THR A 403 -45.47 -13.28 -36.17
N ALA A 404 -46.67 -13.47 -35.62
CA ALA A 404 -47.46 -14.67 -35.81
C ALA A 404 -48.68 -14.38 -36.69
N GLY A 405 -49.04 -15.33 -37.55
CA GLY A 405 -50.21 -15.28 -38.41
C GLY A 405 -51.53 -15.27 -37.61
N THR A 406 -52.66 -15.10 -38.31
CA THR A 406 -53.99 -15.01 -37.67
C THR A 406 -54.45 -16.30 -36.97
N ASN A 407 -53.78 -17.43 -37.21
CA ASN A 407 -53.95 -18.70 -36.49
C ASN A 407 -52.99 -18.86 -35.28
N GLY A 408 -52.02 -17.96 -35.11
CA GLY A 408 -50.97 -18.05 -34.10
C GLY A 408 -49.72 -18.83 -34.53
N GLU A 409 -49.66 -19.34 -35.76
CA GLU A 409 -48.44 -19.95 -36.31
C GLU A 409 -47.39 -18.88 -36.63
N VAL A 410 -46.12 -19.27 -36.54
CA VAL A 410 -44.95 -18.44 -36.84
C VAL A 410 -44.29 -19.00 -38.08
N ASP A 411 -43.83 -18.13 -38.98
CA ASP A 411 -43.04 -18.57 -40.13
C ASP A 411 -41.68 -19.12 -39.65
N LEU A 412 -41.37 -20.35 -40.05
CA LEU A 412 -40.15 -21.03 -39.65
C LEU A 412 -38.91 -20.47 -40.36
N ASP A 413 -39.08 -19.76 -41.48
CA ASP A 413 -37.97 -19.11 -42.20
C ASP A 413 -37.53 -17.80 -41.53
N ASP A 414 -38.39 -17.15 -40.71
CA ASP A 414 -38.03 -15.98 -39.90
C ASP A 414 -37.18 -16.34 -38.67
N LEU A 415 -37.47 -17.47 -38.01
CA LEU A 415 -36.84 -17.87 -36.74
C LEU A 415 -35.29 -17.94 -36.78
N PRO A 416 -34.62 -18.43 -37.85
CA PRO A 416 -33.17 -18.37 -37.99
C PRO A 416 -32.58 -16.96 -37.93
N ALA A 417 -33.29 -15.94 -38.45
CA ALA A 417 -32.83 -14.55 -38.47
C ALA A 417 -32.99 -13.82 -37.12
N LEU A 418 -33.72 -14.43 -36.17
CA LEU A 418 -33.91 -13.91 -34.82
C LEU A 418 -32.86 -14.39 -33.81
N GLY A 419 -31.96 -15.28 -34.23
CA GLY A 419 -30.83 -15.74 -33.45
C GLY A 419 -29.73 -14.70 -33.20
N GLY A 420 -28.62 -15.16 -32.63
CA GLY A 420 -27.44 -14.36 -32.32
C GLY A 420 -26.23 -15.22 -31.99
N ARG A 421 -25.25 -14.65 -31.27
CA ARG A 421 -24.04 -15.35 -30.84
C ARG A 421 -23.80 -15.21 -29.34
N PHE A 422 -23.44 -16.31 -28.69
CA PHE A 422 -22.97 -16.33 -27.31
C PHE A 422 -21.45 -16.13 -27.32
N GLU A 423 -21.01 -14.99 -26.82
CA GLU A 423 -19.58 -14.68 -26.70
C GLU A 423 -19.14 -14.70 -25.23
N VAL A 424 -17.96 -15.29 -24.99
CA VAL A 424 -17.19 -15.13 -23.76
C VAL A 424 -15.93 -14.35 -24.12
N GLN A 425 -15.74 -13.22 -23.47
CA GLN A 425 -14.63 -12.30 -23.71
C GLN A 425 -13.82 -12.11 -22.42
N LEU A 426 -12.52 -11.86 -22.58
CA LEU A 426 -11.58 -11.49 -21.53
C LEU A 426 -10.95 -10.16 -21.96
N GLY A 427 -11.19 -9.09 -21.20
CA GLY A 427 -10.69 -7.75 -21.55
C GLY A 427 -11.23 -7.21 -22.89
N GLY A 428 -12.46 -7.61 -23.27
CA GLY A 428 -13.07 -7.24 -24.56
C GLY A 428 -12.59 -8.07 -25.77
N VAL A 429 -11.75 -9.09 -25.57
CA VAL A 429 -11.26 -9.98 -26.63
C VAL A 429 -11.86 -11.38 -26.44
N ALA A 430 -12.35 -12.00 -27.52
CA ALA A 430 -12.89 -13.36 -27.47
C ALA A 430 -11.85 -14.38 -26.96
N VAL A 431 -12.27 -15.26 -26.05
CA VAL A 431 -11.34 -16.17 -25.34
C VAL A 431 -10.80 -17.30 -26.21
N SER A 432 -9.58 -17.74 -25.92
CA SER A 432 -8.91 -18.88 -26.57
C SER A 432 -8.31 -19.84 -25.52
N PRO A 433 -8.47 -21.17 -25.64
CA PRO A 433 -9.30 -21.87 -26.62
C PRO A 433 -10.78 -21.47 -26.49
N ALA A 434 -11.57 -21.69 -27.54
CA ALA A 434 -12.99 -21.33 -27.55
C ALA A 434 -13.77 -22.05 -26.44
N PRO A 435 -14.85 -21.45 -25.88
CA PRO A 435 -15.74 -22.15 -24.94
C PRO A 435 -16.43 -23.34 -25.60
N THR A 436 -16.85 -24.32 -24.79
CA THR A 436 -17.87 -25.28 -25.24
C THR A 436 -19.26 -24.75 -24.87
N PHE A 437 -20.20 -24.88 -25.80
CA PHE A 437 -21.56 -24.33 -25.67
C PHE A 437 -22.60 -25.43 -25.56
N SER A 438 -23.66 -25.20 -24.77
CA SER A 438 -24.80 -26.11 -24.65
C SER A 438 -26.10 -25.37 -24.30
N VAL A 439 -27.24 -25.93 -24.69
CA VAL A 439 -28.54 -25.57 -24.08
C VAL A 439 -28.60 -26.20 -22.69
N VAL A 440 -29.10 -25.47 -21.69
CA VAL A 440 -29.26 -25.95 -20.30
C VAL A 440 -30.70 -26.32 -20.01
N ALA A 441 -31.62 -25.49 -20.50
CA ALA A 441 -33.06 -25.65 -20.43
C ALA A 441 -33.72 -24.67 -21.40
N ASP A 442 -34.86 -25.03 -21.93
CA ASP A 442 -35.77 -24.19 -22.71
C ASP A 442 -37.22 -24.40 -22.25
N ALA A 443 -38.08 -23.41 -22.53
CA ALA A 443 -39.47 -23.39 -22.11
C ALA A 443 -40.30 -22.61 -23.13
N GLY A 444 -41.25 -23.27 -23.79
CA GLY A 444 -42.07 -22.67 -24.85
C GLY A 444 -41.33 -22.37 -26.16
N LEU A 445 -40.12 -22.91 -26.32
CA LEU A 445 -39.16 -22.64 -27.39
C LEU A 445 -38.33 -23.90 -27.67
N ASP A 446 -38.14 -24.30 -28.93
CA ASP A 446 -37.05 -25.23 -29.33
C ASP A 446 -35.84 -24.36 -29.68
N ALA A 447 -34.81 -24.39 -28.85
CA ALA A 447 -33.62 -23.58 -29.01
C ALA A 447 -32.36 -24.41 -29.21
N VAL A 448 -31.46 -23.97 -30.09
CA VAL A 448 -30.17 -24.62 -30.31
C VAL A 448 -29.02 -23.64 -30.36
N ILE A 449 -27.83 -24.12 -29.99
CA ILE A 449 -26.55 -23.41 -30.07
C ILE A 449 -25.49 -24.32 -30.70
N ASP A 450 -24.64 -23.76 -31.57
CA ASP A 450 -23.57 -24.49 -32.25
C ASP A 450 -22.19 -24.37 -31.53
N ALA A 451 -21.20 -25.10 -32.04
CA ALA A 451 -19.84 -25.10 -31.49
C ALA A 451 -19.05 -23.78 -31.71
N ALA A 452 -19.55 -22.84 -32.50
CA ALA A 452 -18.99 -21.50 -32.69
C ALA A 452 -19.71 -20.42 -31.84
N GLY A 453 -20.72 -20.85 -31.05
CA GLY A 453 -21.52 -20.02 -30.16
C GLY A 453 -22.78 -19.43 -30.81
N ASN A 454 -23.10 -19.76 -32.07
CA ASN A 454 -24.28 -19.19 -32.73
C ASN A 454 -25.53 -19.90 -32.22
N TYR A 455 -26.52 -19.15 -31.74
CA TYR A 455 -27.78 -19.69 -31.22
C TYR A 455 -28.99 -19.17 -32.01
N ARG A 456 -30.05 -19.97 -32.06
CA ARG A 456 -31.34 -19.61 -32.69
C ARG A 456 -32.47 -20.47 -32.15
N ALA A 457 -33.70 -19.99 -32.35
CA ALA A 457 -34.90 -20.82 -32.25
C ALA A 457 -35.06 -21.70 -33.49
N ARG A 458 -35.83 -22.78 -33.36
CA ARG A 458 -36.32 -23.66 -34.43
C ARG A 458 -37.84 -23.71 -34.49
N ALA A 459 -38.48 -23.69 -33.33
CA ALA A 459 -39.91 -23.58 -33.13
C ALA A 459 -40.17 -22.73 -31.87
N ALA A 460 -41.36 -22.16 -31.76
CA ALA A 460 -41.82 -21.41 -30.60
C ALA A 460 -43.27 -21.82 -30.34
N ASP A 461 -43.54 -22.48 -29.22
CA ASP A 461 -44.84 -23.09 -28.91
C ASP A 461 -45.77 -22.14 -28.14
N LEU A 462 -45.18 -21.30 -27.28
CA LEU A 462 -45.88 -20.33 -26.44
C LEU A 462 -45.67 -18.90 -26.95
N ASP A 463 -46.57 -17.99 -26.55
CA ASP A 463 -46.51 -16.57 -26.96
C ASP A 463 -45.34 -15.82 -26.32
N THR A 464 -44.77 -16.37 -25.25
CA THR A 464 -43.43 -16.08 -24.77
C THR A 464 -42.68 -17.40 -24.54
N GLY A 465 -41.47 -17.50 -25.05
CA GLY A 465 -40.58 -18.64 -24.84
C GLY A 465 -39.19 -18.19 -24.45
N THR A 466 -38.51 -18.95 -23.59
CA THR A 466 -37.13 -18.67 -23.16
C THR A 466 -36.22 -19.88 -23.31
N ALA A 467 -34.93 -19.62 -23.50
CA ALA A 467 -33.89 -20.65 -23.51
C ALA A 467 -32.64 -20.15 -22.79
N ARG A 468 -32.12 -20.98 -21.88
CA ARG A 468 -30.88 -20.71 -21.16
C ARG A 468 -29.73 -21.50 -21.78
N PHE A 469 -28.80 -20.78 -22.40
CA PHE A 469 -27.55 -21.33 -22.90
C PHE A 469 -26.46 -21.27 -21.83
N ARG A 470 -25.50 -22.19 -21.91
CA ARG A 470 -24.27 -22.21 -21.09
C ARG A 470 -23.04 -22.21 -21.98
N ALA A 471 -22.06 -21.40 -21.60
CA ALA A 471 -20.69 -21.48 -22.08
C ALA A 471 -19.80 -22.03 -20.96
N LEU A 472 -18.99 -23.04 -21.25
CA LEU A 472 -17.97 -23.59 -20.36
C LEU A 472 -16.59 -23.20 -20.87
N TRP A 473 -15.82 -22.48 -20.04
CA TRP A 473 -14.47 -22.05 -20.38
C TRP A 473 -13.54 -22.12 -19.17
N ASN A 474 -12.40 -22.82 -19.34
CA ASN A 474 -11.37 -22.98 -18.30
C ASN A 474 -11.91 -23.42 -16.91
N GLY A 475 -12.94 -24.27 -16.89
CA GLY A 475 -13.61 -24.76 -15.68
C GLY A 475 -14.69 -23.83 -15.09
N LEU A 476 -14.90 -22.64 -15.66
CA LEU A 476 -15.98 -21.72 -15.30
C LEU A 476 -17.20 -21.93 -16.19
N SER A 477 -18.40 -21.82 -15.63
CA SER A 477 -19.69 -21.90 -16.35
C SER A 477 -20.39 -20.55 -16.35
N PHE A 478 -20.77 -20.07 -17.54
CA PHE A 478 -21.52 -18.84 -17.73
C PHE A 478 -22.88 -19.15 -18.36
N ASP A 479 -23.96 -18.84 -17.65
CA ASP A 479 -25.32 -19.05 -18.13
C ASP A 479 -25.93 -17.72 -18.61
N ARG A 480 -26.64 -17.74 -19.73
CA ARG A 480 -27.39 -16.60 -20.28
C ARG A 480 -28.73 -17.03 -20.85
N GLU A 481 -29.72 -16.18 -20.68
CA GLU A 481 -31.08 -16.41 -21.16
C GLU A 481 -31.36 -15.61 -22.43
N TYR A 482 -31.97 -16.27 -23.40
CA TYR A 482 -32.57 -15.70 -24.60
C TYR A 482 -34.09 -15.77 -24.45
N SER A 483 -34.77 -14.70 -24.87
CA SER A 483 -36.23 -14.60 -24.86
C SER A 483 -36.79 -14.33 -26.25
N LEU A 484 -37.88 -15.01 -26.61
CA LEU A 484 -38.64 -14.78 -27.83
C LEU A 484 -40.09 -14.51 -27.48
N SER A 485 -40.66 -13.46 -28.06
CA SER A 485 -42.08 -13.11 -27.94
C SER A 485 -42.79 -13.24 -29.30
N ARG A 486 -44.05 -13.71 -29.29
CA ARG A 486 -44.90 -13.77 -30.50
C ARG A 486 -45.92 -12.63 -30.47
N VAL A 487 -45.91 -11.77 -31.49
CA VAL A 487 -46.94 -10.74 -31.68
C VAL A 487 -47.99 -11.27 -32.66
N ARG A 488 -49.21 -11.49 -32.18
CA ARG A 488 -50.36 -11.94 -32.99
C ARG A 488 -51.21 -10.73 -33.42
N GLN A 489 -51.25 -10.37 -34.71
CA GLN A 489 -52.31 -9.48 -35.24
C GLN A 489 -52.42 -9.48 -36.77
N GLY A 490 -53.66 -9.63 -37.25
CA GLY A 490 -54.26 -9.27 -38.56
C GLY A 490 -53.43 -9.20 -39.86
N GLN A 491 -53.79 -10.05 -40.84
CA GLN A 491 -53.45 -9.99 -42.29
C GLN A 491 -51.94 -9.91 -42.63
N PRO A 492 -51.35 -11.01 -43.16
CA PRO A 492 -49.93 -11.04 -43.53
C PRO A 492 -49.49 -9.89 -44.47
N GLY A 493 -48.34 -9.29 -44.17
CA GLY A 493 -47.68 -8.31 -45.04
C GLY A 493 -48.07 -6.83 -44.81
N ILE A 494 -49.01 -6.52 -43.91
CA ILE A 494 -49.33 -5.13 -43.55
C ILE A 494 -48.68 -4.79 -42.20
N SER A 495 -47.77 -3.83 -42.17
CA SER A 495 -47.23 -3.30 -40.92
C SER A 495 -48.33 -2.61 -40.11
N PRO A 496 -48.47 -2.89 -38.80
CA PRO A 496 -49.58 -2.37 -38.01
C PRO A 496 -49.54 -0.83 -37.90
N PRO A 497 -50.71 -0.18 -37.71
CA PRO A 497 -50.76 1.20 -37.25
C PRO A 497 -49.93 1.36 -35.98
N LEU A 498 -48.99 2.31 -36.00
CA LEU A 498 -48.14 2.62 -34.86
C LEU A 498 -48.22 4.10 -34.56
N ILE A 499 -48.22 4.45 -33.29
CA ILE A 499 -47.92 5.80 -32.80
C ILE A 499 -46.68 5.69 -31.90
N THR A 500 -45.79 6.67 -31.96
CA THR A 500 -44.62 6.72 -31.08
C THR A 500 -44.40 8.16 -30.63
N VAL A 501 -44.43 8.42 -29.33
CA VAL A 501 -44.17 9.74 -28.75
C VAL A 501 -42.69 9.89 -28.48
N SER A 502 -42.13 11.03 -28.87
CA SER A 502 -40.73 11.37 -28.63
C SER A 502 -40.62 12.79 -28.07
N GLY A 503 -39.90 12.97 -26.97
CA GLY A 503 -39.65 14.27 -26.36
C GLY A 503 -38.21 14.74 -26.54
N THR A 504 -37.99 16.04 -26.71
CA THR A 504 -36.63 16.62 -26.75
C THR A 504 -35.90 16.53 -25.40
N HIS A 505 -36.66 16.54 -24.30
CA HIS A 505 -36.19 16.33 -22.93
C HIS A 505 -37.20 15.43 -22.18
N ALA A 506 -36.70 14.52 -21.33
CA ALA A 506 -37.50 13.66 -20.43
C ALA A 506 -37.58 14.21 -18.98
N GLU A 507 -36.81 15.27 -18.68
CA GLU A 507 -36.76 15.93 -17.39
C GLU A 507 -36.91 17.44 -17.56
N PHE A 508 -37.47 18.10 -16.54
CA PHE A 508 -37.23 19.51 -16.28
C PHE A 508 -36.39 19.62 -15.01
N ARG A 509 -35.31 20.39 -15.08
CA ARG A 509 -34.37 20.60 -13.97
C ARG A 509 -34.79 21.76 -13.09
N TYR A 510 -34.63 21.57 -11.78
CA TYR A 510 -34.94 22.55 -10.76
C TYR A 510 -33.70 22.78 -9.90
N ASP A 511 -33.48 24.00 -9.44
CA ASP A 511 -32.42 24.28 -8.47
C ASP A 511 -32.80 23.79 -7.06
N GLY A 512 -31.83 23.86 -6.13
CA GLY A 512 -32.02 23.50 -4.73
C GLY A 512 -32.98 24.40 -3.95
N ALA A 513 -33.48 25.49 -4.54
CA ALA A 513 -34.57 26.31 -3.99
C ALA A 513 -35.95 25.89 -4.55
N GLY A 514 -35.99 24.90 -5.44
CA GLY A 514 -37.21 24.38 -6.05
C GLY A 514 -37.71 25.19 -7.24
N ALA A 515 -36.92 26.12 -7.78
CA ALA A 515 -37.28 26.91 -8.96
C ALA A 515 -36.83 26.20 -10.25
N ALA A 516 -37.68 26.22 -11.28
CA ALA A 516 -37.40 25.52 -12.53
C ALA A 516 -36.37 26.27 -13.38
N LYS A 517 -35.30 25.60 -13.82
CA LYS A 517 -34.31 26.16 -14.74
C LYS A 517 -34.97 26.44 -16.11
N PRO A 518 -34.65 27.55 -16.81
CA PRO A 518 -35.26 27.87 -18.09
C PRO A 518 -35.05 26.80 -19.18
N GLN A 519 -36.07 25.97 -19.36
CA GLN A 519 -36.11 24.87 -20.32
C GLN A 519 -37.46 24.82 -21.03
N THR A 520 -37.47 24.13 -22.18
CA THR A 520 -38.66 23.79 -22.97
C THR A 520 -38.48 22.37 -23.48
N THR A 521 -39.55 21.57 -23.47
CA THR A 521 -39.61 20.28 -24.16
C THR A 521 -40.66 20.33 -25.26
N ARG A 522 -40.37 19.70 -26.39
CA ARG A 522 -41.29 19.45 -27.49
C ARG A 522 -41.56 17.96 -27.54
N LEU A 523 -42.84 17.58 -27.48
CA LEU A 523 -43.29 16.20 -27.65
C LEU A 523 -43.89 16.06 -29.05
N THR A 524 -43.41 15.08 -29.82
CA THR A 524 -43.89 14.78 -31.16
C THR A 524 -44.36 13.35 -31.22
N ALA A 525 -45.64 13.15 -31.53
CA ALA A 525 -46.23 11.86 -31.85
C ALA A 525 -45.99 11.54 -33.33
N ARG A 526 -45.34 10.41 -33.61
CA ARG A 526 -45.08 9.93 -34.97
C ARG A 526 -46.04 8.79 -35.30
N ARG A 527 -47.04 9.11 -36.12
CA ARG A 527 -47.97 8.14 -36.71
C ARG A 527 -47.30 7.39 -37.87
N GLN A 528 -47.45 6.07 -37.92
CA GLN A 528 -47.00 5.21 -39.03
C GLN A 528 -48.14 4.27 -39.45
N ASN A 529 -48.19 3.95 -40.75
CA ASN A 529 -49.17 3.03 -41.35
C ASN A 529 -50.65 3.39 -41.07
N THR A 530 -50.93 4.68 -40.88
CA THR A 530 -52.27 5.17 -40.49
C THR A 530 -52.49 6.61 -40.91
N ALA A 531 -53.75 6.96 -41.19
CA ALA A 531 -54.22 8.34 -41.37
C ALA A 531 -55.05 8.85 -40.17
N LEU A 532 -55.32 8.00 -39.17
CA LEU A 532 -56.11 8.34 -37.98
C LEU A 532 -55.44 9.47 -37.20
N GLN A 533 -56.23 10.43 -36.71
CA GLN A 533 -55.74 11.61 -35.98
C GLN A 533 -55.13 11.21 -34.63
N THR A 534 -54.11 11.96 -34.20
CA THR A 534 -53.56 11.84 -32.84
C THR A 534 -54.46 12.55 -31.84
N ILE A 535 -54.83 11.85 -30.77
CA ILE A 535 -55.49 12.40 -29.59
C ILE A 535 -54.50 12.40 -28.43
N TRP A 536 -54.55 13.39 -27.54
CA TRP A 536 -53.63 13.55 -26.41
C TRP A 536 -54.35 13.67 -25.06
N ARG A 537 -53.73 13.14 -23.99
CA ARG A 537 -54.12 13.43 -22.60
C ARG A 537 -52.92 13.45 -21.65
N VAL A 538 -53.13 14.07 -20.49
CA VAL A 538 -52.15 14.05 -19.39
C VAL A 538 -52.62 13.08 -18.31
N LEU A 539 -51.72 12.19 -17.91
CA LEU A 539 -51.86 11.26 -16.79
C LEU A 539 -50.94 11.68 -15.64
N ARG A 540 -51.30 11.31 -14.41
CA ARG A 540 -50.38 11.42 -13.26
C ARG A 540 -49.23 10.42 -13.41
N ALA A 541 -48.02 10.80 -13.02
CA ALA A 541 -46.88 9.87 -13.04
C ALA A 541 -46.92 8.81 -11.92
N ASP A 542 -47.67 9.03 -10.84
CA ASP A 542 -47.75 8.12 -9.69
C ASP A 542 -48.90 7.09 -9.79
N THR A 543 -50.11 7.50 -10.19
CA THR A 543 -51.26 6.59 -10.34
C THR A 543 -51.54 6.14 -11.77
N GLY A 544 -50.99 6.85 -12.79
CA GLY A 544 -51.32 6.62 -14.19
C GLY A 544 -52.76 7.05 -14.58
N GLU A 545 -53.52 7.66 -13.67
CA GLU A 545 -54.88 8.13 -13.93
C GLU A 545 -54.89 9.42 -14.78
N PRO A 546 -55.87 9.59 -15.67
CA PRO A 546 -56.01 10.80 -16.47
C PRO A 546 -56.44 12.00 -15.61
N VAL A 547 -55.62 13.04 -15.61
CA VAL A 547 -55.95 14.37 -15.04
C VAL A 547 -56.53 15.31 -16.10
N SER A 548 -56.44 14.94 -17.39
CA SER A 548 -57.12 15.63 -18.47
C SER A 548 -57.66 14.66 -19.53
N PHE A 549 -58.49 15.18 -20.43
CA PHE A 549 -58.92 14.48 -21.65
C PHE A 549 -59.20 15.52 -22.73
N PHE A 550 -58.44 15.50 -23.82
CA PHE A 550 -58.56 16.43 -24.94
C PHE A 550 -58.75 15.67 -26.25
N GLN A 551 -59.33 16.29 -27.27
CA GLN A 551 -59.57 15.63 -28.56
C GLN A 551 -58.44 15.91 -29.56
N THR A 552 -57.78 17.08 -29.45
CA THR A 552 -56.66 17.50 -30.30
C THR A 552 -55.53 18.11 -29.46
N ALA A 553 -54.35 18.27 -30.07
CA ALA A 553 -53.26 19.04 -29.48
C ALA A 553 -53.64 20.53 -29.28
N ALA A 554 -54.42 21.09 -30.22
CA ALA A 554 -54.90 22.47 -30.13
C ALA A 554 -55.78 22.70 -28.88
N ASP A 555 -56.63 21.73 -28.51
CA ASP A 555 -57.41 21.80 -27.28
C ASP A 555 -56.53 21.84 -26.04
N MET A 556 -55.42 21.08 -26.00
CA MET A 556 -54.47 21.13 -24.87
C MET A 556 -53.89 22.53 -24.69
N ALA A 557 -53.53 23.20 -25.80
CA ALA A 557 -52.95 24.54 -25.77
C ALA A 557 -53.99 25.59 -25.34
N ALA A 558 -55.20 25.51 -25.90
CA ALA A 558 -56.31 26.40 -25.55
C ALA A 558 -56.72 26.28 -24.06
N ASN A 559 -56.66 25.07 -23.49
CA ASN A 559 -56.97 24.81 -22.08
C ASN A 559 -55.74 24.95 -21.14
N GLY A 560 -54.57 25.37 -21.65
CA GLY A 560 -53.39 25.68 -20.82
C GLY A 560 -52.60 24.47 -20.31
N TRP A 561 -52.78 23.28 -20.87
CA TRP A 561 -52.06 22.04 -20.48
C TRP A 561 -50.72 21.86 -21.20
N VAL A 562 -50.48 22.67 -22.24
CA VAL A 562 -49.23 22.85 -22.97
C VAL A 562 -49.10 24.34 -23.32
N ASP A 563 -47.91 24.85 -23.65
CA ASP A 563 -47.73 26.27 -23.99
C ASP A 563 -48.10 26.57 -25.46
N SER A 564 -47.89 25.62 -26.36
CA SER A 564 -48.42 25.67 -27.72
C SER A 564 -48.55 24.26 -28.33
N ALA A 565 -49.34 24.18 -29.40
CA ALA A 565 -49.50 22.98 -30.22
C ALA A 565 -49.27 23.33 -31.70
N PRO A 566 -48.04 23.18 -32.22
CA PRO A 566 -47.71 23.52 -33.61
C PRO A 566 -48.37 22.63 -34.67
N SER A 567 -48.87 21.45 -34.29
CA SER A 567 -49.74 20.59 -35.11
C SER A 567 -50.49 19.60 -34.21
N ASP A 568 -51.45 18.84 -34.75
CA ASP A 568 -52.12 17.74 -34.03
C ASP A 568 -51.14 16.67 -33.49
N ASP A 569 -49.98 16.54 -34.13
CA ASP A 569 -48.93 15.57 -33.79
C ASP A 569 -47.83 16.18 -32.88
N GLU A 570 -47.92 17.46 -32.50
CA GLU A 570 -46.87 18.14 -31.73
C GLU A 570 -47.40 19.07 -30.64
N VAL A 571 -46.90 18.89 -29.41
CA VAL A 571 -47.13 19.81 -28.28
C VAL A 571 -45.82 20.29 -27.66
N VAL A 572 -45.82 21.53 -27.16
CA VAL A 572 -44.64 22.20 -26.59
C VAL A 572 -44.94 22.69 -25.19
N LEU A 573 -44.04 22.40 -24.23
CA LEU A 573 -44.16 22.80 -22.83
C LEU A 573 -42.88 23.48 -22.34
N GLY A 574 -43.03 24.62 -21.68
CA GLY A 574 -41.98 25.32 -20.94
C GLY A 574 -41.96 24.94 -19.46
N HIS A 575 -40.79 25.12 -18.85
CA HIS A 575 -40.52 24.90 -17.43
C HIS A 575 -41.56 25.52 -16.47
N VAL A 576 -42.06 26.74 -16.76
CA VAL A 576 -43.10 27.41 -15.95
C VAL A 576 -44.42 26.63 -15.94
N ARG A 577 -44.89 26.21 -17.13
CA ARG A 577 -46.16 25.47 -17.27
C ARG A 577 -46.05 24.05 -16.75
N PHE A 578 -44.93 23.38 -17.04
CA PHE A 578 -44.66 22.06 -16.47
C PHE A 578 -44.59 22.09 -14.93
N GLY A 579 -43.94 23.10 -14.34
CA GLY A 579 -43.91 23.27 -12.88
C GLY A 579 -45.29 23.44 -12.28
N TRP A 580 -46.09 24.37 -12.81
CA TRP A 580 -47.47 24.57 -12.33
C TRP A 580 -48.32 23.30 -12.44
N LEU A 581 -48.26 22.58 -13.57
CA LEU A 581 -49.00 21.33 -13.75
C LEU A 581 -48.47 20.20 -12.85
N SER A 582 -47.15 20.12 -12.62
CA SER A 582 -46.54 19.10 -11.77
C SER A 582 -46.82 19.32 -10.28
N ASP A 583 -46.95 20.58 -9.84
CA ASP A 583 -47.35 20.95 -8.48
C ASP A 583 -48.86 20.78 -8.26
N ALA A 584 -49.69 21.09 -9.27
CA ALA A 584 -51.15 20.97 -9.18
C ALA A 584 -51.67 19.52 -9.36
N TYR A 585 -51.01 18.70 -10.19
CA TYR A 585 -51.52 17.39 -10.61
C TYR A 585 -50.49 16.25 -10.52
N GLY A 586 -49.19 16.54 -10.52
CA GLY A 586 -48.12 15.53 -10.64
C GLY A 586 -47.63 14.91 -9.34
N ALA A 587 -48.24 15.26 -8.19
CA ALA A 587 -47.89 14.76 -6.85
C ALA A 587 -46.38 14.87 -6.48
N GLY A 588 -45.65 15.80 -7.10
CA GLY A 588 -44.20 15.96 -6.96
C GLY A 588 -43.34 14.99 -7.80
N GLY A 589 -43.92 13.92 -8.36
CA GLY A 589 -43.19 12.92 -9.17
C GLY A 589 -43.07 13.28 -10.66
N GLY A 590 -44.03 14.03 -11.21
CA GLY A 590 -44.04 14.47 -12.60
C GLY A 590 -45.36 14.14 -13.32
N LEU A 591 -45.34 14.15 -14.65
CA LEU A 591 -46.53 13.96 -15.49
C LEU A 591 -46.22 13.02 -16.66
N VAL A 592 -47.22 12.30 -17.16
CA VAL A 592 -47.10 11.46 -18.36
C VAL A 592 -48.04 11.97 -19.44
N TYR A 593 -47.50 12.26 -20.62
CA TYR A 593 -48.26 12.66 -21.79
C TYR A 593 -48.50 11.42 -22.64
N GLU A 594 -49.76 11.02 -22.79
CA GLU A 594 -50.16 9.89 -23.63
C GLU A 594 -50.77 10.40 -24.93
N ALA A 595 -50.32 9.85 -26.06
CA ALA A 595 -50.89 10.06 -27.37
C ALA A 595 -51.49 8.75 -27.90
N TRP A 596 -52.64 8.80 -28.56
CA TRP A 596 -53.25 7.62 -29.17
C TRP A 596 -53.93 7.92 -30.52
N LEU A 597 -54.09 6.87 -31.33
CA LEU A 597 -54.79 6.98 -32.61
C LEU A 597 -56.31 6.95 -32.39
N ASN A 598 -56.99 7.99 -32.87
CA ASN A 598 -58.45 8.17 -32.73
C ASN A 598 -59.22 6.90 -33.16
N GLY A 599 -60.14 6.44 -32.31
CA GLY A 599 -60.95 5.24 -32.53
C GLY A 599 -60.25 3.90 -32.24
N THR A 600 -59.05 3.90 -31.66
CA THR A 600 -58.28 2.67 -31.36
C THR A 600 -57.80 2.61 -29.91
N SER A 601 -57.28 1.45 -29.50
CA SER A 601 -56.53 1.25 -28.26
C SER A 601 -55.00 1.37 -28.45
N ILE A 602 -54.53 1.96 -29.56
CA ILE A 602 -53.10 2.05 -29.89
C ILE A 602 -52.57 3.37 -29.32
N VAL A 603 -51.89 3.27 -28.18
CA VAL A 603 -51.36 4.40 -27.38
C VAL A 603 -49.84 4.32 -27.26
N ASP A 604 -49.19 5.46 -27.07
CA ASP A 604 -47.81 5.53 -26.56
C ASP A 604 -47.66 6.70 -25.57
N ARG A 605 -46.63 6.64 -24.71
CA ARG A 605 -46.50 7.47 -23.50
C ARG A 605 -45.11 8.08 -23.35
N TRP A 606 -45.07 9.37 -23.05
CA TRP A 606 -43.84 10.07 -22.68
C TRP A 606 -43.93 10.64 -21.25
N SER A 607 -43.07 10.14 -20.37
CA SER A 607 -42.94 10.62 -18.99
C SER A 607 -42.05 11.85 -18.92
N LEU A 608 -42.47 12.86 -18.17
CA LEU A 608 -41.72 14.07 -17.85
C LEU A 608 -41.52 14.16 -16.34
N ALA A 609 -40.26 14.03 -15.91
CA ALA A 609 -39.88 14.02 -14.49
C ALA A 609 -39.44 15.41 -13.98
N ARG A 610 -39.60 15.63 -12.66
CA ARG A 610 -38.98 16.74 -11.94
C ARG A 610 -37.60 16.33 -11.42
N ALA A 611 -36.54 16.79 -12.08
CA ALA A 611 -35.16 16.57 -11.63
C ALA A 611 -34.75 17.69 -10.67
N LEU A 612 -34.61 17.38 -9.38
CA LEU A 612 -33.97 18.27 -8.42
C LEU A 612 -32.45 18.19 -8.59
N ASP A 613 -31.84 19.29 -9.01
CA ASP A 613 -30.40 19.45 -9.07
C ASP A 613 -29.89 19.70 -7.64
N GLY A 614 -28.89 18.91 -7.21
CA GLY A 614 -28.34 19.05 -5.87
C GLY A 614 -27.72 20.43 -5.66
N ALA A 615 -27.78 20.98 -4.43
CA ALA A 615 -27.36 22.35 -4.16
C ALA A 615 -25.91 22.67 -4.58
N ASP A 616 -25.02 21.67 -4.60
CA ASP A 616 -23.62 21.74 -5.03
C ASP A 616 -23.34 20.93 -6.32
N GLY A 617 -24.36 20.68 -7.15
CA GLY A 617 -24.28 19.87 -8.36
C GLY A 617 -23.44 20.49 -9.47
N LEU A 618 -22.28 19.89 -9.76
CA LEU A 618 -21.58 20.08 -11.05
C LEU A 618 -22.25 19.19 -12.11
N ASP A 619 -22.62 19.78 -13.25
CA ASP A 619 -23.18 19.08 -14.41
C ASP A 619 -22.29 17.90 -14.86
N GLY A 620 -22.70 16.65 -14.58
CA GLY A 620 -21.96 15.49 -15.08
C GLY A 620 -22.07 14.13 -14.36
N ALA A 621 -23.15 13.81 -13.63
CA ALA A 621 -23.35 12.45 -13.12
C ALA A 621 -24.84 12.04 -13.08
N ASN A 622 -25.24 11.12 -13.97
CA ASN A 622 -26.58 10.53 -13.92
C ASN A 622 -26.73 9.64 -12.68
N ALA A 623 -27.83 9.82 -11.94
CA ALA A 623 -28.18 8.95 -10.82
C ALA A 623 -28.57 7.54 -11.34
N TYR A 624 -27.65 6.58 -11.26
CA TYR A 624 -27.95 5.20 -11.59
C TYR A 624 -28.80 4.54 -10.49
N ASN A 625 -30.02 4.15 -10.83
CA ASN A 625 -30.80 3.19 -10.03
C ASN A 625 -30.16 1.79 -10.17
N VAL A 626 -29.36 1.40 -9.18
CA VAL A 626 -28.62 0.13 -9.17
C VAL A 626 -29.47 -0.96 -8.51
N THR A 627 -30.30 -1.64 -9.30
CA THR A 627 -30.97 -2.88 -8.89
C THR A 627 -30.00 -4.06 -9.02
N LEU A 628 -29.46 -4.54 -7.90
CA LEU A 628 -28.51 -5.67 -7.86
C LEU A 628 -29.23 -6.98 -7.48
N ASP A 629 -29.70 -7.72 -8.49
CA ASP A 629 -30.05 -9.13 -8.32
C ASP A 629 -28.83 -10.00 -8.68
N GLY A 630 -28.22 -10.65 -7.68
CA GLY A 630 -26.94 -11.35 -7.84
C GLY A 630 -26.39 -12.02 -6.58
N LEU A 631 -26.27 -13.34 -6.61
CA LEU A 631 -25.85 -14.21 -5.50
C LEU A 631 -24.43 -13.93 -4.95
N ALA A 632 -24.33 -13.16 -3.87
CA ALA A 632 -23.07 -12.89 -3.16
C ALA A 632 -22.64 -14.01 -2.16
N ARG A 633 -22.39 -15.24 -2.65
CA ARG A 633 -21.82 -16.33 -1.82
C ARG A 633 -20.30 -16.17 -1.60
N ASN A 634 -19.88 -15.12 -0.88
CA ASN A 634 -18.67 -15.09 -0.05
C ASN A 634 -18.60 -13.73 0.68
N GLY A 635 -18.32 -13.75 2.00
CA GLY A 635 -18.50 -12.58 2.87
C GLY A 635 -17.54 -11.41 2.62
N GLY A 636 -17.94 -10.50 1.73
CA GLY A 636 -17.32 -9.18 1.56
C GLY A 636 -17.95 -8.13 2.50
N THR A 637 -17.12 -7.24 3.05
CA THR A 637 -17.58 -6.09 3.84
C THR A 637 -17.80 -4.90 2.92
N PHE A 638 -19.02 -4.36 2.87
CA PHE A 638 -19.31 -3.08 2.22
C PHE A 638 -19.05 -1.90 3.17
N SER A 639 -18.61 -0.78 2.61
CA SER A 639 -18.54 0.52 3.27
C SER A 639 -18.93 1.61 2.28
N TYR A 640 -19.87 2.47 2.67
CA TYR A 640 -20.25 3.68 1.96
C TYR A 640 -19.94 4.90 2.84
N THR A 641 -19.60 6.04 2.22
CA THR A 641 -19.26 7.27 2.93
C THR A 641 -19.83 8.47 2.18
N GLY A 642 -21.13 8.73 2.38
CA GLY A 642 -21.80 9.95 1.92
C GLY A 642 -21.94 10.99 3.03
N THR A 643 -22.01 12.27 2.66
CA THR A 643 -22.12 13.41 3.57
C THR A 643 -23.32 14.28 3.17
N GLY A 644 -24.45 14.10 3.88
CA GLY A 644 -25.75 14.69 3.51
C GLY A 644 -26.44 13.95 2.34
N ASP A 645 -27.77 13.93 2.21
CA ASP A 645 -28.81 14.41 3.12
C ASP A 645 -30.06 13.52 3.04
N GLY A 646 -30.79 13.43 4.16
CA GLY A 646 -32.23 13.11 4.25
C GLY A 646 -32.77 11.73 3.82
N ASN A 647 -32.22 11.10 2.78
CA ASN A 647 -32.89 10.01 2.07
C ASN A 647 -32.69 8.63 2.72
N ALA A 648 -33.78 7.87 2.85
CA ALA A 648 -33.78 6.52 3.39
C ALA A 648 -33.20 5.51 2.38
N ILE A 649 -32.31 4.63 2.86
CA ILE A 649 -31.70 3.56 2.05
C ILE A 649 -32.32 2.22 2.46
N SER A 650 -33.16 1.66 1.59
CA SER A 650 -33.68 0.29 1.73
C SER A 650 -32.59 -0.73 1.39
N VAL A 651 -32.29 -1.66 2.31
CA VAL A 651 -31.37 -2.77 2.06
C VAL A 651 -32.10 -4.09 2.30
N GLU A 652 -32.48 -4.76 1.23
CA GLU A 652 -33.12 -6.08 1.28
C GLU A 652 -32.04 -7.17 1.27
N VAL A 653 -32.08 -8.08 2.24
CA VAL A 653 -31.02 -9.09 2.47
C VAL A 653 -31.58 -10.48 2.20
N ALA A 654 -31.19 -11.07 1.07
CA ALA A 654 -31.49 -12.46 0.75
C ALA A 654 -30.91 -13.41 1.82
N ALA A 655 -31.62 -14.52 2.08
CA ALA A 655 -31.48 -15.28 3.31
C ALA A 655 -30.09 -15.93 3.55
N GLN A 656 -29.77 -16.12 4.84
CA GLN A 656 -28.62 -16.89 5.38
C GLN A 656 -27.23 -16.26 5.18
N GLY A 657 -27.04 -15.02 5.64
CA GLY A 657 -25.73 -14.41 5.87
C GLY A 657 -25.67 -13.56 7.15
N ARG A 658 -24.53 -13.54 7.86
CA ARG A 658 -24.30 -12.60 8.97
C ARG A 658 -23.86 -11.24 8.42
N ALA A 659 -24.77 -10.28 8.36
CA ALA A 659 -24.43 -8.88 8.15
C ALA A 659 -23.78 -8.26 9.41
N SER A 660 -22.91 -7.28 9.22
CA SER A 660 -22.36 -6.43 10.29
C SER A 660 -22.13 -5.03 9.74
N ALA A 661 -22.70 -4.02 10.39
CA ALA A 661 -22.56 -2.62 10.01
C ALA A 661 -21.83 -1.85 11.12
N VAL A 662 -20.89 -0.99 10.74
CA VAL A 662 -20.19 -0.08 11.65
C VAL A 662 -20.57 1.34 11.28
N VAL A 663 -21.32 2.01 12.15
CA VAL A 663 -21.85 3.36 11.93
C VAL A 663 -20.96 4.36 12.65
N GLY A 664 -20.47 5.38 11.92
CA GLY A 664 -19.74 6.51 12.50
C GLY A 664 -20.65 7.51 13.21
N PRO A 665 -20.11 8.47 13.97
CA PRO A 665 -20.93 9.50 14.62
C PRO A 665 -21.58 10.42 13.57
N VAL A 666 -22.91 10.41 13.50
CA VAL A 666 -23.74 11.28 12.65
C VAL A 666 -24.73 12.02 13.55
N LEU A 667 -24.96 13.30 13.27
CA LEU A 667 -25.99 14.11 13.94
C LEU A 667 -27.29 14.04 13.14
N GLY A 668 -28.15 13.08 13.47
CA GLY A 668 -29.46 12.91 12.83
C GLY A 668 -30.20 11.66 13.32
N THR A 669 -31.52 11.62 13.10
CA THR A 669 -32.34 10.44 13.36
C THR A 669 -32.15 9.42 12.24
N PHE A 670 -31.89 8.15 12.57
CA PHE A 670 -31.71 7.08 11.59
C PHE A 670 -32.47 5.82 12.06
N GLY A 671 -33.30 5.26 11.18
CA GLY A 671 -34.06 4.04 11.42
C GLY A 671 -33.54 2.90 10.54
N ILE A 672 -33.36 1.72 11.12
CA ILE A 672 -33.06 0.48 10.38
C ILE A 672 -34.28 -0.42 10.49
N GLY A 673 -35.01 -0.58 9.38
CA GLY A 673 -36.03 -1.61 9.25
C GLY A 673 -35.38 -2.93 8.83
N LEU A 674 -35.49 -3.96 9.65
CA LEU A 674 -35.18 -5.34 9.25
C LEU A 674 -36.49 -6.11 9.05
N ARG A 675 -36.68 -6.65 7.85
CA ARG A 675 -37.85 -7.47 7.48
C ARG A 675 -37.39 -8.89 7.22
N ASP A 676 -37.91 -9.85 7.97
CA ASP A 676 -37.76 -11.27 7.68
C ASP A 676 -38.84 -11.71 6.68
N PRO A 677 -38.47 -12.19 5.47
CA PRO A 677 -39.45 -12.67 4.48
C PRO A 677 -40.30 -13.87 4.97
N GLY A 678 -39.82 -14.63 5.96
CA GLY A 678 -40.49 -15.85 6.43
C GLY A 678 -41.55 -15.66 7.52
N SER A 679 -41.49 -14.57 8.29
CA SER A 679 -42.31 -14.39 9.51
C SER A 679 -43.16 -13.12 9.56
N GLY A 680 -43.02 -12.21 8.58
CA GLY A 680 -43.80 -10.97 8.49
C GLY A 680 -43.63 -9.99 9.66
N THR A 681 -42.73 -10.27 10.60
CA THR A 681 -42.55 -9.51 11.83
C THR A 681 -41.59 -8.34 11.61
N ILE A 682 -41.95 -7.16 12.14
CA ILE A 682 -41.15 -5.93 12.05
C ILE A 682 -40.47 -5.70 13.40
N TYR A 683 -39.17 -5.43 13.39
CA TYR A 683 -38.42 -4.97 14.56
C TYR A 683 -38.02 -3.50 14.37
N GLU A 684 -38.48 -2.62 15.26
CA GLU A 684 -38.19 -1.19 15.21
C GLU A 684 -37.28 -0.77 16.37
N LEU A 685 -36.18 -0.06 16.07
CA LEU A 685 -35.23 0.44 17.06
C LEU A 685 -35.42 1.94 17.30
N ILE A 686 -36.43 2.30 18.10
CA ILE A 686 -36.69 3.69 18.46
C ILE A 686 -35.68 4.18 19.53
N ARG A 687 -34.89 5.20 19.19
CA ARG A 687 -34.33 6.14 20.18
C ARG A 687 -35.09 7.46 20.08
N SER A 688 -35.91 7.78 21.09
CA SER A 688 -36.55 9.10 21.15
C SER A 688 -35.62 10.15 21.78
N PRO A 689 -35.68 11.41 21.31
CA PRO A 689 -34.99 12.53 21.96
C PRO A 689 -35.86 13.09 23.10
N ALA A 690 -35.70 12.56 24.31
CA ALA A 690 -36.31 13.11 25.52
C ALA A 690 -35.25 13.29 26.62
N ALA A 691 -35.20 14.48 27.22
CA ALA A 691 -34.13 14.85 28.14
C ALA A 691 -34.37 14.32 29.57
N PHE A 692 -33.48 13.46 30.05
CA PHE A 692 -33.22 13.24 31.48
C PHE A 692 -31.74 12.92 31.71
N TRP A 693 -31.18 13.39 32.83
CA TRP A 693 -29.78 13.14 33.18
C TRP A 693 -29.61 11.76 33.83
N GLY A 694 -28.67 10.95 33.34
CA GLY A 694 -28.17 9.75 34.03
C GLY A 694 -28.06 8.49 33.17
N ASN A 695 -26.85 7.92 33.13
CA ASN A 695 -26.49 6.52 32.81
C ASN A 695 -27.46 5.72 31.89
N GLY A 696 -27.16 5.73 30.58
CA GLY A 696 -27.94 5.01 29.57
C GLY A 696 -28.00 3.49 29.80
N THR A 697 -29.22 2.96 29.86
CA THR A 697 -29.52 1.53 29.89
C THR A 697 -30.34 1.16 28.65
N THR A 698 -29.93 0.14 27.90
CA THR A 698 -30.64 -0.31 26.69
C THR A 698 -31.77 -1.27 27.07
N ILE A 699 -33.01 -0.94 26.72
CA ILE A 699 -34.18 -1.79 26.95
C ILE A 699 -34.64 -2.38 25.61
N TRP A 700 -34.74 -3.70 25.53
CA TRP A 700 -35.43 -4.39 24.44
C TRP A 700 -36.89 -4.59 24.82
N ARG A 701 -37.82 -4.32 23.90
CA ARG A 701 -39.26 -4.49 24.13
C ARG A 701 -39.85 -5.41 23.07
N HIS A 702 -40.33 -6.58 23.47
CA HIS A 702 -41.14 -7.45 22.62
C HIS A 702 -42.62 -7.06 22.76
N TRP A 703 -43.43 -7.32 21.72
CA TRP A 703 -44.87 -6.99 21.76
C TRP A 703 -45.71 -7.97 22.59
N SER A 704 -45.10 -9.05 23.10
CA SER A 704 -45.68 -9.93 24.12
C SER A 704 -44.65 -10.36 25.18
N GLY A 705 -44.91 -10.04 26.45
CA GLY A 705 -44.18 -10.54 27.61
C GLY A 705 -42.87 -9.83 27.99
N VAL A 706 -42.54 -9.89 29.27
CA VAL A 706 -41.26 -9.45 29.86
C VAL A 706 -40.72 -10.61 30.71
N VAL A 707 -39.42 -10.91 30.62
CA VAL A 707 -38.80 -12.02 31.37
C VAL A 707 -37.53 -11.55 32.09
N ALA A 708 -37.60 -11.62 33.43
CA ALA A 708 -36.53 -11.68 34.43
C ALA A 708 -35.29 -10.76 34.33
N VAL A 709 -35.09 -9.97 35.40
CA VAL A 709 -33.78 -9.45 35.82
C VAL A 709 -33.47 -10.04 37.19
N SER A 710 -32.27 -10.55 37.42
CA SER A 710 -31.83 -11.03 38.74
C SER A 710 -30.98 -9.97 39.46
N THR A 711 -31.32 -9.71 40.72
CA THR A 711 -30.57 -8.80 41.60
C THR A 711 -29.70 -9.58 42.58
N GLY A 712 -28.46 -9.12 42.79
CA GLY A 712 -27.56 -9.62 43.81
C GLY A 712 -26.96 -8.45 44.59
N VAL A 713 -27.05 -8.48 45.92
CA VAL A 713 -26.62 -7.40 46.81
C VAL A 713 -25.56 -7.91 47.78
N ALA A 714 -24.48 -7.16 47.97
CA ALA A 714 -23.54 -7.30 49.07
C ALA A 714 -23.01 -5.92 49.49
N THR A 715 -22.74 -5.71 50.78
CA THR A 715 -22.58 -4.37 51.38
C THR A 715 -21.22 -4.16 52.06
N ALA A 716 -20.62 -2.99 51.84
CA ALA A 716 -19.58 -2.41 52.71
C ALA A 716 -19.45 -0.88 52.45
N PRO A 717 -19.55 0.00 53.47
CA PRO A 717 -19.33 1.44 53.31
C PRO A 717 -17.88 1.84 53.63
N GLY A 718 -17.26 2.72 52.81
CA GLY A 718 -15.82 3.01 52.94
C GLY A 718 -15.28 4.22 52.16
N LEU A 719 -15.87 5.40 52.40
CA LEU A 719 -15.28 6.76 52.41
C LEU A 719 -14.20 7.22 51.37
N LEU A 720 -14.39 8.46 50.87
CA LEU A 720 -13.40 9.37 50.24
C LEU A 720 -12.84 9.01 48.84
N LEU A 721 -13.12 9.89 47.88
CA LEU A 721 -12.28 10.13 46.70
C LEU A 721 -12.26 11.64 46.42
N GLU A 722 -11.08 12.24 46.45
CA GLU A 722 -10.85 13.69 46.38
C GLU A 722 -10.81 14.19 44.93
N VAL A 723 -11.53 15.28 44.62
CA VAL A 723 -11.62 15.81 43.25
C VAL A 723 -10.47 16.79 42.97
N ALA A 724 -9.34 16.24 42.52
CA ALA A 724 -8.24 17.05 41.98
C ALA A 724 -8.64 17.66 40.62
N HIS A 725 -8.81 18.98 40.58
CA HIS A 725 -9.28 19.72 39.42
C HIS A 725 -8.17 19.89 38.37
N VAL A 726 -8.41 19.49 37.11
CA VAL A 726 -7.55 19.83 35.96
C VAL A 726 -8.44 20.47 34.88
N GLY A 727 -8.21 21.75 34.62
CA GLY A 727 -9.12 22.57 33.83
C GLY A 727 -9.10 22.29 32.32
N THR A 728 -10.27 22.39 31.70
CA THR A 728 -10.46 22.40 30.25
C THR A 728 -10.65 23.85 29.75
N GLU A 729 -9.78 24.34 28.85
CA GLU A 729 -10.09 25.52 28.05
C GLU A 729 -11.27 25.20 27.12
N MET A 730 -12.41 25.86 27.28
CA MET A 730 -13.41 25.93 26.21
C MET A 730 -12.95 26.93 25.15
N ARG A 731 -12.74 26.47 23.93
CA ARG A 731 -12.65 27.35 22.74
C ARG A 731 -13.97 27.30 21.99
N GLY A 732 -14.87 28.24 22.32
CA GLY A 732 -16.09 28.44 21.56
C GLY A 732 -15.79 28.93 20.14
N TYR A 733 -16.40 28.30 19.14
CA TYR A 733 -16.46 28.83 17.78
C TYR A 733 -17.66 29.78 17.70
N ILE A 734 -17.42 31.07 17.39
CA ILE A 734 -18.48 32.01 17.04
C ILE A 734 -18.59 32.01 15.52
N ASN A 735 -19.79 31.75 14.99
CA ASN A 735 -20.03 31.70 13.55
C ASN A 735 -20.34 33.10 13.02
N GLY A 736 -19.74 33.48 11.89
CA GLY A 736 -19.77 34.84 11.36
C GLY A 736 -20.99 35.18 10.51
N ALA A 737 -22.19 35.09 11.09
CA ALA A 737 -23.44 35.56 10.50
C ALA A 737 -24.28 36.27 11.58
N ASP A 738 -24.96 37.35 11.21
CA ASP A 738 -25.76 38.27 12.05
C ASP A 738 -25.02 39.39 12.81
N ILE A 739 -24.53 40.40 12.07
CA ILE A 739 -24.45 41.79 12.58
C ILE A 739 -25.03 42.75 11.53
N GLY A 740 -26.32 43.06 11.69
CA GLY A 740 -27.02 44.08 10.89
C GLY A 740 -27.36 45.33 11.72
N THR A 741 -27.11 46.51 11.14
CA THR A 741 -27.32 47.87 11.68
C THR A 741 -26.37 48.32 12.82
N PRO A 742 -26.11 49.65 12.97
CA PRO A 742 -24.93 50.15 13.68
C PRO A 742 -25.22 50.89 15.01
N ILE A 743 -24.23 50.91 15.90
CA ILE A 743 -24.12 51.88 17.01
C ILE A 743 -22.84 52.72 16.78
N ALA A 744 -22.93 54.02 17.05
CA ALA A 744 -21.97 55.03 16.59
C ALA A 744 -20.92 55.43 17.64
N THR A 745 -20.00 56.32 17.23
CA THR A 745 -19.08 57.15 18.07
C THR A 745 -18.14 56.40 19.02
N GLY A 746 -16.81 56.40 18.91
CA GLY A 746 -15.89 57.27 18.18
C GLY A 746 -14.55 57.31 18.93
N ILE A 747 -13.46 56.90 18.27
CA ILE A 747 -12.05 57.06 18.69
C ILE A 747 -11.25 57.51 17.44
N PRO A 748 -10.20 58.35 17.55
CA PRO A 748 -9.62 59.07 16.41
C PRO A 748 -8.77 58.22 15.44
N ALA A 749 -8.45 58.82 14.29
CA ALA A 749 -7.70 58.20 13.21
C ALA A 749 -6.21 58.60 13.17
N ASP A 750 -5.36 57.99 14.01
CA ASP A 750 -3.92 57.89 13.75
C ASP A 750 -3.33 56.53 14.21
N ARG A 751 -2.27 56.08 13.51
CA ARG A 751 -1.48 54.83 13.71
C ARG A 751 -2.01 53.55 13.07
N ALA A 752 -1.49 53.25 11.88
CA ALA A 752 -1.47 51.90 11.33
C ALA A 752 -0.51 51.00 12.13
N HIS A 753 -1.05 50.16 13.01
CA HIS A 753 -0.25 49.19 13.77
C HIS A 753 0.17 48.00 12.90
N GLN A 754 1.46 47.94 12.59
CA GLN A 754 2.09 46.79 11.93
C GLN A 754 1.97 45.53 12.80
N LEU A 755 1.56 44.40 12.21
CA LEU A 755 1.53 43.11 12.90
C LEU A 755 2.95 42.52 13.00
N TRP A 756 3.65 42.81 14.10
CA TRP A 756 4.98 42.25 14.37
C TRP A 756 4.89 40.83 14.97
N VAL A 757 5.28 39.82 14.19
CA VAL A 757 5.50 38.45 14.71
C VAL A 757 6.92 38.34 15.25
N ARG A 758 7.08 38.33 16.58
CA ARG A 758 8.37 38.06 17.24
C ARG A 758 8.64 36.56 17.29
N ALA A 759 9.73 36.10 16.69
CA ALA A 759 10.26 34.77 16.93
C ALA A 759 11.04 34.73 18.26
N ALA A 760 10.68 33.80 19.16
CA ALA A 760 11.52 33.43 20.30
C ALA A 760 12.61 32.45 19.84
N GLY A 761 13.85 32.66 20.29
CA GLY A 761 15.02 32.10 19.61
C GLY A 761 15.48 30.71 20.07
N ALA A 762 15.79 29.87 19.10
CA ALA A 762 16.93 28.96 19.13
C ALA A 762 17.69 29.13 17.78
N ALA A 763 19.02 29.07 17.79
CA ALA A 763 19.80 29.48 16.63
C ALA A 763 19.85 28.41 15.51
N GLY A 764 19.65 28.84 14.26
CA GLY A 764 20.25 28.15 13.11
C GLY A 764 19.41 27.12 12.35
N GLN A 765 18.12 27.35 12.10
CA GLN A 765 17.43 26.71 10.97
C GLN A 765 16.65 27.71 10.12
N ARG A 766 16.69 27.52 8.79
CA ARG A 766 15.95 28.30 7.80
C ARG A 766 14.60 27.63 7.58
N LEU A 767 13.50 28.38 7.72
CA LEU A 767 12.14 27.88 7.45
C LEU A 767 11.88 27.81 5.95
N ASP A 768 12.38 26.75 5.31
CA ASP A 768 12.13 26.49 3.90
C ASP A 768 10.69 26.01 3.68
N SER A 769 9.85 26.95 3.25
CA SER A 769 8.43 26.87 2.89
C SER A 769 7.37 26.91 4.01
N VAL A 770 6.53 27.94 3.93
CA VAL A 770 5.14 27.95 4.41
C VAL A 770 4.26 28.22 3.20
N SER A 771 3.29 27.36 2.92
CA SER A 771 2.47 27.42 1.70
C SER A 771 1.10 28.05 1.96
N PHE A 772 0.96 29.34 1.64
CA PHE A 772 -0.35 29.99 1.59
C PHE A 772 -0.99 29.79 0.22
N SER A 773 -1.90 28.82 0.10
CA SER A 773 -2.79 28.69 -1.06
C SER A 773 -3.91 29.73 -0.95
N ARG A 774 -3.64 30.95 -1.44
CA ARG A 774 -4.69 31.95 -1.63
C ARG A 774 -5.49 31.55 -2.87
N SER A 775 -6.61 30.86 -2.68
CA SER A 775 -7.65 30.81 -3.70
C SER A 775 -8.05 32.25 -4.05
N GLY A 776 -8.08 32.56 -5.34
CA GLY A 776 -8.75 33.79 -5.78
C GLY A 776 -10.23 33.67 -5.44
N ALA A 777 -10.86 34.76 -5.01
CA ALA A 777 -12.30 34.84 -5.09
C ALA A 777 -12.71 34.60 -6.56
N PRO A 778 -13.79 33.86 -6.85
CA PRO A 778 -14.21 33.62 -8.22
C PRO A 778 -14.48 34.96 -8.91
N GLY A 779 -13.94 35.12 -10.12
CA GLY A 779 -14.32 36.23 -11.00
C GLY A 779 -15.80 36.13 -11.39
N ALA A 780 -16.34 37.21 -11.95
CA ALA A 780 -17.71 37.21 -12.46
C ALA A 780 -17.94 36.03 -13.43
N ALA A 781 -19.14 35.44 -13.37
CA ALA A 781 -19.50 34.24 -14.12
C ALA A 781 -19.24 34.42 -15.64
N GLY A 782 -18.67 33.38 -16.27
CA GLY A 782 -18.37 33.37 -17.71
C GLY A 782 -16.89 33.39 -18.11
N GLN A 783 -15.95 32.99 -17.22
CA GLN A 783 -14.58 32.68 -17.64
C GLN A 783 -14.19 31.24 -17.28
N ASP A 784 -13.76 30.48 -18.28
CA ASP A 784 -13.28 29.10 -18.11
C ASP A 784 -12.07 29.03 -17.18
N GLY A 785 -11.99 27.98 -16.36
CA GLY A 785 -10.87 27.74 -15.46
C GLY A 785 -9.54 27.64 -16.22
N ARG A 786 -8.61 28.57 -15.96
CA ARG A 786 -7.29 28.63 -16.62
C ARG A 786 -6.24 27.91 -15.77
N SER A 787 -5.54 26.94 -16.33
CA SER A 787 -4.56 26.11 -15.60
C SER A 787 -3.27 25.85 -16.39
N ILE A 788 -2.21 25.50 -15.67
CA ILE A 788 -0.87 25.20 -16.18
C ILE A 788 -0.38 23.90 -15.52
N THR A 789 -0.05 22.90 -16.34
CA THR A 789 0.29 21.56 -15.86
C THR A 789 1.59 21.06 -16.52
N PRO A 790 2.66 20.77 -15.76
CA PRO A 790 3.84 20.10 -16.28
C PRO A 790 3.61 18.59 -16.41
N ALA A 791 4.16 17.96 -17.44
CA ALA A 791 4.12 16.50 -17.63
C ALA A 791 4.82 15.72 -16.50
N ALA A 792 5.71 16.37 -15.72
CA ALA A 792 6.13 15.89 -14.40
C ALA A 792 6.52 17.08 -13.52
N THR A 793 6.25 17.00 -12.21
CA THR A 793 6.59 18.05 -11.24
C THR A 793 8.06 18.06 -10.82
N THR A 794 8.84 17.04 -11.19
CA THR A 794 10.25 16.87 -10.79
C THR A 794 11.09 16.24 -11.90
N ILE A 795 12.31 16.76 -12.12
CA ILE A 795 13.36 16.16 -12.96
C ILE A 795 14.41 15.52 -12.05
N THR A 796 14.58 14.20 -12.11
CA THR A 796 15.64 13.49 -11.38
C THR A 796 16.80 13.13 -12.30
N LEU A 797 18.00 13.59 -11.94
CA LEU A 797 19.26 13.38 -12.65
C LEU A 797 20.20 12.48 -11.84
N SER A 798 21.00 11.63 -12.51
CA SER A 798 22.04 10.86 -11.84
C SER A 798 23.32 11.69 -11.65
N ALA A 799 23.75 11.87 -10.41
CA ALA A 799 25.08 12.40 -10.08
C ALA A 799 26.03 11.30 -9.58
N ASP A 800 27.32 11.59 -9.61
CA ASP A 800 28.33 10.83 -8.90
C ASP A 800 28.39 11.21 -7.40
N TYR A 801 29.40 10.70 -6.68
CA TYR A 801 29.56 10.94 -5.25
C TYR A 801 30.13 12.32 -4.90
N LEU A 802 30.48 13.14 -5.90
CA LEU A 802 30.94 14.53 -5.77
C LEU A 802 29.83 15.53 -6.17
N GLY A 803 28.63 15.05 -6.51
CA GLY A 803 27.55 15.88 -7.04
C GLY A 803 27.68 16.20 -8.53
N THR A 804 28.71 15.68 -9.22
CA THR A 804 28.87 15.91 -10.66
C THR A 804 27.86 15.06 -11.43
N ILE A 805 27.01 15.72 -12.20
CA ILE A 805 25.99 15.06 -13.03
C ILE A 805 26.67 14.23 -14.12
N LYS A 806 26.19 12.99 -14.31
CA LYS A 806 26.78 12.08 -15.30
C LYS A 806 26.66 12.63 -16.73
N PRO A 807 27.67 12.43 -17.59
CA PRO A 807 27.57 12.74 -19.02
C PRO A 807 26.30 12.15 -19.66
N GLY A 808 25.63 12.93 -20.50
CA GLY A 808 24.38 12.53 -21.17
C GLY A 808 23.12 12.57 -20.31
N GLN A 809 23.17 13.09 -19.08
CA GLN A 809 21.96 13.37 -18.28
C GLN A 809 21.36 14.78 -18.52
N LEU A 810 22.14 15.67 -19.14
CA LEU A 810 21.75 17.03 -19.53
C LEU A 810 22.16 17.28 -20.99
N PRO A 811 21.43 18.14 -21.74
CA PRO A 811 20.20 18.81 -21.33
C PRO A 811 19.02 17.83 -21.17
N ARG A 812 18.02 18.19 -20.37
CA ARG A 812 16.82 17.37 -20.14
C ARG A 812 15.57 18.22 -20.08
N ALA A 813 14.50 17.77 -20.73
CA ALA A 813 13.29 18.56 -20.93
C ALA A 813 12.03 17.95 -20.29
N ILE A 814 11.06 18.82 -20.01
CA ILE A 814 9.68 18.52 -19.61
C ILE A 814 8.73 19.39 -20.43
N GLN A 815 7.68 18.78 -20.98
CA GLN A 815 6.59 19.49 -21.63
C GLN A 815 5.66 20.10 -20.57
N PHE A 816 5.27 21.36 -20.74
CA PHE A 816 4.14 21.97 -20.05
C PHE A 816 2.95 22.05 -20.99
N ALA A 817 1.75 21.93 -20.42
CA ALA A 817 0.50 22.29 -21.09
C ALA A 817 -0.17 23.46 -20.37
N CYS A 818 -0.89 24.29 -21.12
CA CYS A 818 -1.74 25.35 -20.59
C CYS A 818 -3.17 25.11 -21.10
N PHE A 819 -4.15 25.10 -20.19
CA PHE A 819 -5.55 24.84 -20.52
C PHE A 819 -6.44 26.04 -20.19
N ALA A 820 -7.45 26.28 -21.02
CA ALA A 820 -8.57 27.15 -20.73
C ALA A 820 -9.85 26.30 -20.79
N GLY A 821 -10.43 26.00 -19.62
CA GLY A 821 -11.44 24.96 -19.50
C GLY A 821 -10.84 23.61 -19.93
N GLY A 822 -11.52 22.90 -20.84
CA GLY A 822 -11.02 21.65 -21.43
C GLY A 822 -10.10 21.82 -22.64
N ALA A 823 -9.89 23.05 -23.16
CA ALA A 823 -9.12 23.28 -24.38
C ALA A 823 -7.62 23.46 -24.09
N ASP A 824 -6.77 22.73 -24.82
CA ASP A 824 -5.31 22.95 -24.81
C ASP A 824 -4.98 24.22 -25.61
N VAL A 825 -4.42 25.22 -24.93
CA VAL A 825 -4.02 26.53 -25.47
C VAL A 825 -2.50 26.75 -25.38
N THR A 826 -1.73 25.65 -25.24
CA THR A 826 -0.27 25.68 -25.05
C THR A 826 0.47 26.46 -26.14
N GLY A 827 0.08 26.29 -27.41
CA GLY A 827 0.66 27.00 -28.56
C GLY A 827 0.20 28.46 -28.71
N GLN A 828 -0.82 28.90 -27.96
CA GLN A 828 -1.29 30.28 -27.90
C GLN A 828 -0.80 31.02 -26.64
N THR A 829 -0.12 30.29 -25.75
CA THR A 829 0.39 30.79 -24.47
C THR A 829 1.81 31.31 -24.65
N SER A 830 2.12 32.47 -24.06
CA SER A 830 3.50 32.96 -23.99
C SER A 830 4.21 32.42 -22.74
N TRP A 831 5.41 31.88 -22.92
CA TRP A 831 6.13 31.12 -21.89
C TRP A 831 7.43 31.81 -21.49
N ALA A 832 7.75 31.82 -20.20
CA ALA A 832 9.02 32.29 -19.67
C ALA A 832 9.46 31.49 -18.44
N VAL A 833 10.76 31.27 -18.27
CA VAL A 833 11.33 30.93 -16.96
C VAL A 833 11.39 32.23 -16.15
N GLU A 834 10.71 32.26 -14.99
CA GLU A 834 10.62 33.44 -14.15
C GLU A 834 11.71 33.48 -13.09
N SER A 835 12.12 32.31 -12.57
CA SER A 835 13.29 32.18 -11.70
C SER A 835 13.84 30.75 -11.67
N VAL A 836 15.14 30.66 -11.34
CA VAL A 836 15.86 29.41 -11.03
C VAL A 836 16.55 29.64 -9.69
N SER A 837 16.35 28.77 -8.70
CA SER A 837 16.67 29.08 -7.30
C SER A 837 18.10 28.77 -6.84
N ALA A 838 19.00 28.38 -7.75
CA ALA A 838 20.37 27.98 -7.41
C ALA A 838 21.37 28.52 -8.43
N ASP A 839 22.28 29.39 -7.96
CA ASP A 839 23.26 30.09 -8.78
C ASP A 839 24.10 29.11 -9.64
N GLY A 840 24.24 29.41 -10.93
CA GLY A 840 24.90 28.55 -11.91
C GLY A 840 24.02 27.44 -12.53
N SER A 841 22.78 27.26 -12.05
CA SER A 841 21.79 26.41 -12.72
C SER A 841 21.11 27.18 -13.87
N ALA A 842 20.86 26.51 -14.99
CA ALA A 842 20.33 27.13 -16.20
C ALA A 842 19.18 26.31 -16.79
N ALA A 843 18.09 27.02 -17.13
CA ALA A 843 16.93 26.46 -17.80
C ALA A 843 16.31 27.49 -18.76
N SER A 844 15.75 27.01 -19.86
CA SER A 844 15.02 27.80 -20.87
C SER A 844 13.71 27.11 -21.23
N ILE A 845 12.71 27.85 -21.70
CA ILE A 845 11.43 27.29 -22.15
C ILE A 845 11.13 27.74 -23.58
N SER A 846 10.63 26.83 -24.42
CA SER A 846 10.23 27.17 -25.78
C SER A 846 8.86 27.84 -25.83
N ALA A 847 8.54 28.49 -26.95
CA ALA A 847 7.20 29.03 -27.20
C ALA A 847 6.10 27.94 -27.23
N GLY A 848 6.47 26.67 -27.37
CA GLY A 848 5.57 25.52 -27.27
C GLY A 848 5.56 24.86 -25.89
N GLY A 849 5.98 25.54 -24.82
CA GLY A 849 5.91 25.02 -23.44
C GLY A 849 6.97 23.98 -23.05
N LEU A 850 7.96 23.70 -23.91
CA LEU A 850 9.01 22.72 -23.60
C LEU A 850 10.11 23.35 -22.72
N LEU A 851 10.06 23.10 -21.41
CA LEU A 851 11.11 23.52 -20.46
C LEU A 851 12.31 22.59 -20.61
N THR A 852 13.49 23.14 -20.89
CA THR A 852 14.77 22.44 -20.98
C THR A 852 15.71 22.93 -19.89
N VAL A 853 16.16 22.03 -19.01
CA VAL A 853 17.27 22.28 -18.08
C VAL A 853 18.58 21.94 -18.79
N SER A 854 19.53 22.87 -18.79
CA SER A 854 20.83 22.75 -19.46
C SER A 854 22.00 22.68 -18.48
N ALA A 855 21.88 23.30 -17.30
CA ALA A 855 22.84 23.18 -16.21
C ALA A 855 22.12 23.08 -14.85
N LEU A 856 22.73 22.38 -13.89
CA LEU A 856 22.30 22.34 -12.50
C LEU A 856 23.57 22.34 -11.63
N ALA A 857 23.78 23.42 -10.86
CA ALA A 857 25.01 23.66 -10.10
C ALA A 857 24.91 23.24 -8.63
N SER A 858 23.74 22.77 -8.20
CA SER A 858 23.40 22.34 -6.85
C SER A 858 22.81 20.93 -6.85
N THR A 859 22.66 20.32 -5.67
CA THR A 859 21.94 19.03 -5.55
C THR A 859 20.43 19.17 -5.76
N SER A 860 19.89 20.38 -5.61
CA SER A 860 18.49 20.72 -5.91
C SER A 860 18.36 22.17 -6.38
N SER A 861 17.50 22.41 -7.38
CA SER A 861 17.06 23.75 -7.79
C SER A 861 15.56 23.75 -8.07
N LEU A 862 14.87 24.77 -7.60
CA LEU A 862 13.49 25.06 -7.98
C LEU A 862 13.48 25.92 -9.23
N ILE A 863 12.63 25.59 -10.21
CA ILE A 863 12.40 26.37 -11.42
C ILE A 863 10.95 26.85 -11.39
N VAL A 864 10.73 28.15 -11.55
CA VAL A 864 9.40 28.75 -11.69
C VAL A 864 9.16 29.06 -13.16
N VAL A 865 8.11 28.49 -13.72
CA VAL A 865 7.65 28.76 -15.08
C VAL A 865 6.43 29.67 -15.02
N ARG A 866 6.48 30.75 -15.79
CA ARG A 866 5.36 31.68 -16.01
C ARG A 866 4.77 31.42 -17.40
N ALA A 867 3.45 31.24 -17.43
CA ALA A 867 2.64 31.29 -18.64
C ALA A 867 1.81 32.57 -18.63
N ILE A 868 1.63 33.20 -19.79
CA ILE A 868 0.66 34.29 -19.97
C ILE A 868 -0.21 33.97 -21.18
N TYR A 869 -1.50 33.76 -20.93
CA TYR A 869 -2.54 33.51 -21.93
C TYR A 869 -3.66 34.53 -21.74
N GLN A 870 -4.00 35.26 -22.82
CA GLN A 870 -5.01 36.33 -22.82
C GLN A 870 -4.91 37.26 -21.59
N GLY A 871 -3.70 37.74 -21.27
CA GLY A 871 -3.43 38.62 -20.12
C GLY A 871 -3.40 37.95 -18.74
N THR A 872 -3.94 36.74 -18.56
CA THR A 872 -3.85 36.01 -17.30
C THR A 872 -2.45 35.43 -17.10
N VAL A 873 -1.82 35.76 -15.97
CA VAL A 873 -0.49 35.25 -15.59
C VAL A 873 -0.64 34.00 -14.70
N LEU A 874 -0.30 32.84 -15.25
CA LEU A 874 -0.26 31.57 -14.54
C LEU A 874 1.19 31.21 -14.15
N ARG A 875 1.36 30.46 -13.06
CA ARG A 875 2.67 30.05 -12.52
C ARG A 875 2.68 28.61 -12.09
N ALA A 876 3.72 27.88 -12.49
CA ALA A 876 3.98 26.50 -12.07
C ALA A 876 5.42 26.36 -11.55
N ARG A 877 5.66 25.30 -10.79
CA ARG A 877 6.95 24.98 -10.16
C ARG A 877 7.40 23.58 -10.55
N VAL A 878 8.66 23.43 -10.91
CA VAL A 878 9.32 22.13 -11.13
C VAL A 878 10.60 22.07 -10.32
N GLY A 879 10.82 20.96 -9.60
CA GLY A 879 12.09 20.69 -8.92
C GLY A 879 13.06 19.96 -9.86
N ALA A 880 14.31 20.41 -9.94
CA ALA A 880 15.40 19.65 -10.55
C ALA A 880 16.32 19.11 -9.44
N LEU A 881 16.49 17.79 -9.37
CA LEU A 881 17.20 17.09 -8.30
C LEU A 881 18.32 16.21 -8.84
N SER A 882 19.50 16.27 -8.25
CA SER A 882 20.59 15.32 -8.51
C SER A 882 20.60 14.23 -7.43
N CYS A 883 20.38 12.97 -7.82
CA CYS A 883 20.49 11.84 -6.90
C CYS A 883 21.95 11.39 -6.79
N LEU A 884 22.53 11.50 -5.60
CA LEU A 884 23.89 11.04 -5.29
C LEU A 884 23.93 9.51 -5.22
N ILE A 885 24.78 8.88 -6.04
CA ILE A 885 24.98 7.43 -5.96
C ILE A 885 25.93 7.11 -4.77
N PRO A 886 25.48 6.35 -3.75
CA PRO A 886 26.30 6.09 -2.57
C PRO A 886 27.54 5.26 -2.91
N ARG A 887 28.70 5.80 -2.56
CA ARG A 887 30.00 5.16 -2.82
C ARG A 887 30.16 3.91 -1.96
N ARG A 888 30.14 2.71 -2.59
CA ARG A 888 30.69 1.49 -1.98
C ARG A 888 32.18 1.74 -1.66
N GLN A 889 32.50 2.06 -0.41
CA GLN A 889 33.89 2.11 0.03
C GLN A 889 34.45 0.68 0.03
N ARG A 890 35.33 0.37 -0.92
CA ARG A 890 36.28 -0.75 -0.72
C ARG A 890 37.23 -0.33 0.42
N PRO A 891 37.45 -1.15 1.45
CA PRO A 891 38.48 -0.86 2.43
C PRO A 891 39.84 -0.78 1.73
N ARG A 892 40.66 0.21 2.09
CA ARG A 892 42.07 0.23 1.67
C ARG A 892 42.77 -1.00 2.26
N PRO A 893 43.57 -1.76 1.49
CA PRO A 893 44.31 -2.88 2.04
C PRO A 893 45.42 -2.35 2.97
N THR A 894 45.18 -2.40 4.28
CA THR A 894 46.25 -2.24 5.27
C THR A 894 47.14 -3.47 5.22
N CYS A 895 48.30 -3.37 4.57
CA CYS A 895 49.30 -4.44 4.57
C CYS A 895 49.76 -4.75 6.01
N ARG A 896 49.21 -5.83 6.57
CA ARG A 896 49.66 -6.47 7.82
C ARG A 896 49.76 -7.98 7.63
N SER A 897 50.74 -8.39 6.85
CA SER A 897 51.32 -9.74 6.96
C SER A 897 52.56 -9.64 7.85
N PRO A 898 52.71 -10.47 8.89
CA PRO A 898 53.83 -10.35 9.83
C PRO A 898 55.12 -10.90 9.22
N CYS A 899 56.17 -10.08 9.12
CA CYS A 899 57.52 -10.56 8.82
C CYS A 899 58.02 -11.44 9.99
N ARG A 900 58.10 -12.76 9.74
CA ARG A 900 58.57 -13.75 10.72
C ARG A 900 60.10 -13.69 10.81
N LEU A 901 60.61 -12.73 11.58
CA LEU A 901 62.04 -12.42 11.69
C LEU A 901 62.71 -13.42 12.64
N LEU A 902 63.19 -14.54 12.09
CA LEU A 902 63.89 -15.58 12.85
C LEU A 902 65.35 -15.17 13.08
N ALA A 903 65.76 -15.00 14.34
CA ALA A 903 67.14 -14.67 14.68
C ALA A 903 67.98 -15.95 14.86
N MET A 904 69.04 -16.09 14.07
CA MET A 904 70.15 -17.00 14.36
C MET A 904 71.48 -16.28 14.16
N SER A 905 72.48 -16.66 14.97
CA SER A 905 73.74 -15.93 15.14
C SER A 905 74.76 -16.22 14.03
N ARG A 906 75.66 -15.25 13.81
CA ARG A 906 76.78 -15.34 12.87
C ARG A 906 77.81 -16.39 13.31
N HIS A 907 78.45 -17.07 12.35
CA HIS A 907 79.92 -17.29 12.36
C HIS A 907 80.47 -17.52 10.93
N SER A 908 81.80 -17.37 10.78
CA SER A 908 82.65 -17.68 9.60
C SER A 908 82.28 -17.17 8.18
N ARG A 909 83.15 -16.28 7.65
CA ARG A 909 83.52 -16.13 6.21
C ARG A 909 84.52 -17.27 5.82
N PRO A 910 85.07 -17.39 4.58
CA PRO A 910 84.90 -16.64 3.30
C PRO A 910 84.46 -17.61 2.13
N ALA A 911 84.56 -17.39 0.81
CA ALA A 911 85.36 -16.44 0.00
C ALA A 911 84.89 -16.26 -1.48
N ARG A 912 85.48 -15.26 -2.15
CA ARG A 912 85.81 -15.11 -3.60
C ARG A 912 84.71 -14.90 -4.68
N THR A 913 84.87 -13.77 -5.39
CA THR A 913 84.67 -13.54 -6.85
C THR A 913 83.24 -13.56 -7.44
N ARG A 914 82.87 -12.78 -8.48
CA ARG A 914 83.58 -11.74 -9.29
C ARG A 914 82.56 -10.74 -9.92
N LEU A 915 82.99 -9.49 -10.10
CA LEU A 915 82.66 -8.52 -11.18
C LEU A 915 81.18 -8.20 -11.59
N SER A 916 80.85 -6.90 -11.54
CA SER A 916 79.94 -6.17 -12.46
C SER A 916 80.73 -5.76 -13.76
N PRO A 917 80.20 -5.06 -14.81
CA PRO A 917 79.02 -4.17 -14.85
C PRO A 917 78.16 -4.05 -16.14
N CYS A 918 77.00 -3.38 -15.96
CA CYS A 918 76.22 -2.49 -16.86
C CYS A 918 76.76 -2.11 -18.28
N ARG A 919 75.88 -2.12 -19.33
CA ARG A 919 75.50 -0.92 -20.15
C ARG A 919 74.55 -1.15 -21.38
N ARG A 920 73.63 -0.16 -21.56
CA ARG A 920 73.09 0.47 -22.81
C ARG A 920 72.11 -0.26 -23.78
N ALA A 921 71.26 0.57 -24.40
CA ALA A 921 70.36 0.34 -25.56
C ALA A 921 70.90 1.13 -26.81
N PRO A 922 70.21 1.35 -27.97
CA PRO A 922 68.83 1.85 -28.20
C PRO A 922 68.04 0.95 -29.21
N ALA A 923 67.07 1.31 -30.08
CA ALA A 923 66.41 2.56 -30.53
C ALA A 923 65.03 2.28 -31.21
N ASP A 924 64.24 3.33 -31.50
CA ASP A 924 63.40 3.62 -32.71
C ASP A 924 62.42 2.58 -33.33
N ARG A 925 61.29 2.90 -34.01
CA ARG A 925 60.37 4.07 -34.20
C ARG A 925 59.08 3.50 -34.88
N SER A 926 57.92 4.15 -35.10
CA SER A 926 57.44 5.54 -34.96
C SER A 926 55.91 5.57 -34.63
N VAL A 927 55.16 6.60 -35.07
CA VAL A 927 53.72 6.89 -34.82
C VAL A 927 52.99 7.33 -36.12
N LEU A 928 51.65 7.18 -36.20
CA LEU A 928 50.59 7.94 -36.97
C LEU A 928 49.52 7.00 -37.62
N ILE A 929 48.33 7.41 -38.09
CA ILE A 929 47.20 8.22 -37.54
C ILE A 929 45.94 8.04 -38.47
N TRP A 930 44.72 8.03 -37.89
CA TRP A 930 43.37 8.31 -38.49
C TRP A 930 42.79 7.60 -39.77
N ALA A 931 41.69 6.84 -39.53
CA ALA A 931 40.30 7.06 -40.04
C ALA A 931 39.77 6.65 -41.46
N ARG A 932 38.44 6.38 -41.46
CA ARG A 932 37.41 6.29 -42.55
C ARG A 932 37.32 5.05 -43.50
N ALA A 933 36.47 4.11 -43.06
CA ALA A 933 35.26 3.54 -43.72
C ALA A 933 35.08 3.49 -45.27
N ILE A 934 34.58 2.32 -45.74
CA ILE A 934 33.79 2.09 -46.98
C ILE A 934 32.71 1.01 -46.68
N LEU A 935 31.75 0.79 -47.59
CA LEU A 935 30.41 0.20 -47.34
C LEU A 935 30.06 -0.98 -48.29
N TRP A 936 29.10 -1.86 -47.89
CA TRP A 936 28.36 -2.83 -48.74
C TRP A 936 29.16 -4.06 -49.25
N VAL A 937 28.59 -5.23 -49.65
CA VAL A 937 27.21 -5.68 -49.96
C VAL A 937 26.84 -7.03 -49.27
N VAL A 938 25.54 -7.29 -49.12
CA VAL A 938 24.82 -8.51 -48.70
C VAL A 938 25.12 -9.81 -49.48
N THR A 939 25.01 -10.98 -48.82
CA THR A 939 24.38 -12.18 -49.42
C THR A 939 23.85 -13.16 -48.35
N HIS A 940 22.66 -13.74 -48.60
CA HIS A 940 22.08 -14.82 -47.77
C HIS A 940 22.65 -16.20 -48.17
N ARG A 941 22.81 -17.11 -47.21
CA ARG A 941 22.36 -18.51 -47.39
C ARG A 941 22.10 -19.21 -46.06
N SER A 942 21.21 -20.20 -46.09
CA SER A 942 20.87 -21.08 -44.99
C SER A 942 21.40 -22.50 -45.26
N ARG A 943 21.66 -23.27 -44.18
CA ARG A 943 21.14 -24.63 -44.03
C ARG A 943 21.39 -25.19 -42.63
N ARG A 944 20.63 -26.25 -42.32
CA ARG A 944 20.60 -27.02 -41.08
C ARG A 944 21.95 -27.68 -40.80
N HIS A 945 22.25 -27.87 -39.52
CA HIS A 945 22.13 -29.22 -38.96
C HIS A 945 21.42 -29.19 -37.61
#